data_AF-A0A4C2A447-F1
#
_entry.id   AF-A0A4C2A447-F1
#
_cell.length_a   1.000
_cell.length_b   1.000
_cell.length_c   1.000
_cell.angle_alpha   90.00
_cell.angle_beta   90.00
_cell.angle_gamma   90.00
#
_symmetry.space_group_name_H-M   'P 1'
#
loop_
_entity.id
_entity.type
_entity.pdbx_description
1 polymer ?
#
loop_
_entity_poly.entity_id
_entity_poly.type
_entity_poly.pdbx_seq_one_letter_code
_entity_poly.pdbx_strand_id
1 'polypeptide(L)'
;MKRVAELCHQLIECDGTVRAQASAVLMQPAHDHLVVSLETFALRLDTLTGRLSCPLSDCEPARRLALAAADARPCELDRHTVLLFIRHLLFRALFLRAFAVNADPDVDAVCGDALMADDAMRTHFLQLLKDFAILDTLRRGYGFWPYYELIEECHDAVTEVLDDIIKDGRVEAQDKICSELTNEAVRHGYYWTLARKYFGIRYRAMRPADWLRVCDTNAPPHAPPSGFFHNLQVCCEESEEPWEQYRARWACAARAWSAAHGARPTLQPRLACVMPDLCAASLDLFVDCYYADNDTMLYDRSGGNVVCSRELGSTTWTEAAAVSGVASAMSALVRARGADLPAHHWDFINISLCSLVNSVRLSAEANQWPTTTVAMIARHVLELADQVATFVDEVPTLGTRRQLSDHVAALPTEWRDVFAPELYANLLLLAIIVLENGAKYGEEMVTTTHVVTVCALVRPIRRLRWPLVGAARRAQDLSPERLAAVCGAAFAAPAHPLYLRLAYYLLHCIMEPLFNDDVEKLKVWTDNENADDIERPRFSLHYFEHSLRRVQELANAALHAVTTGEATSEPAPASEAHRALLAHLLLSERLLSVARRAHDLPDLMEHYIAFFRGSDYIATLLCVCLRLVPARLLGPGTPPPEYASLFTTDPDFPCTGRTVILQYAGGECRKGTSKNCIQDSIAGPTFWNPILDSLLRKLREFYVYAQAFVNDVVLMSSGQSTQVLEAEVDRALICVSNWGGKNKVRFALSKIKVMVLTKKLKYDNPVVCMNQQKKSLADEIKILGRTIDKRLTFIPHVTQACKKATNIYKCIARAARVTKNFQEEEPGRVTGEMHRGKHR
;
A
#
# COMPACT_ATOMS: atom_id res chain seq x y z
N MET A 1 -10.90 -27.09 -23.24
CA MET A 1 -12.32 -27.06 -22.82
C MET A 1 -13.27 -27.52 -23.92
N LYS A 2 -13.42 -26.81 -25.06
CA LYS A 2 -14.34 -27.23 -26.17
C LYS A 2 -14.20 -28.70 -26.58
N ARG A 3 -12.97 -29.13 -26.86
CA ARG A 3 -12.66 -30.53 -27.25
C ARG A 3 -12.94 -31.57 -26.15
N VAL A 4 -12.87 -31.17 -24.88
CA VAL A 4 -13.19 -32.04 -23.73
C VAL A 4 -14.70 -32.14 -23.56
N ALA A 5 -15.44 -31.04 -23.69
CA ALA A 5 -16.89 -31.04 -23.67
C ALA A 5 -17.48 -31.90 -24.81
N GLU A 6 -16.94 -31.78 -26.02
CA GLU A 6 -17.30 -32.63 -27.18
C GLU A 6 -17.05 -34.12 -26.90
N LEU A 7 -15.91 -34.46 -26.28
CA LEU A 7 -15.59 -35.84 -25.87
C LEU A 7 -16.51 -36.34 -24.75
N CYS A 8 -16.88 -35.50 -23.77
CA CYS A 8 -17.80 -35.87 -22.70
C CYS A 8 -19.21 -36.20 -23.22
N HIS A 9 -19.73 -35.43 -24.19
CA HIS A 9 -21.00 -35.74 -24.85
C HIS A 9 -20.95 -37.10 -25.56
N GLN A 10 -19.88 -37.37 -26.32
CA GLN A 10 -19.70 -38.65 -27.00
C GLN A 10 -19.55 -39.83 -26.03
N LEU A 11 -18.96 -39.61 -24.85
CA LEU A 11 -18.79 -40.65 -23.82
C LEU A 11 -20.11 -40.99 -23.09
N ILE A 12 -21.05 -40.04 -22.98
CA ILE A 12 -22.34 -40.24 -22.31
C ILE A 12 -23.34 -40.97 -23.21
N GLU A 13 -23.25 -40.77 -24.54
CA GLU A 13 -24.07 -41.48 -25.53
C GLU A 13 -23.68 -42.96 -25.70
N CYS A 14 -22.50 -43.36 -25.22
CA CYS A 14 -22.06 -44.74 -25.27
C CYS A 14 -22.56 -45.54 -24.05
N ASP A 15 -23.06 -46.75 -24.33
CA ASP A 15 -23.67 -47.74 -23.41
C ASP A 15 -22.93 -47.94 -22.06
N GLY A 16 -23.58 -48.61 -21.08
CA GLY A 16 -23.17 -48.68 -19.66
C GLY A 16 -21.70 -49.08 -19.34
N THR A 17 -20.97 -49.67 -20.29
CA THR A 17 -19.52 -49.92 -20.25
C THR A 17 -18.66 -48.66 -20.26
N VAL A 18 -19.09 -47.56 -20.91
CA VAL A 18 -18.33 -46.30 -20.93
C VAL A 18 -18.48 -45.53 -19.63
N ARG A 19 -19.63 -45.63 -18.94
CA ARG A 19 -19.78 -45.11 -17.56
C ARG A 19 -18.79 -45.78 -16.60
N ALA A 20 -18.57 -47.08 -16.75
CA ALA A 20 -17.55 -47.83 -15.98
C ALA A 20 -16.11 -47.46 -16.36
N GLN A 21 -15.82 -47.21 -17.65
CA GLN A 21 -14.49 -46.76 -18.11
C GLN A 21 -14.19 -45.30 -17.73
N ALA A 22 -15.17 -44.40 -17.84
CA ALA A 22 -15.06 -43.01 -17.39
C ALA A 22 -14.92 -42.94 -15.87
N SER A 23 -15.66 -43.76 -15.12
CA SER A 23 -15.45 -43.94 -13.68
C SER A 23 -14.05 -44.49 -13.40
N ALA A 24 -13.54 -45.47 -14.14
CA ALA A 24 -12.18 -45.97 -13.97
C ALA A 24 -11.09 -44.90 -14.26
N VAL A 25 -11.30 -44.01 -15.22
CA VAL A 25 -10.40 -42.86 -15.52
C VAL A 25 -10.53 -41.75 -14.47
N LEU A 26 -11.73 -41.50 -13.94
CA LEU A 26 -12.00 -40.56 -12.83
C LEU A 26 -11.52 -41.10 -11.47
N MET A 27 -11.43 -42.42 -11.34
CA MET A 27 -10.97 -43.18 -10.16
C MET A 27 -9.48 -43.50 -10.20
N GLN A 28 -8.78 -43.25 -11.32
CA GLN A 28 -7.31 -43.29 -11.28
C GLN A 28 -6.85 -42.20 -10.31
N PRO A 29 -6.20 -42.56 -9.19
CA PRO A 29 -5.72 -41.56 -8.26
C PRO A 29 -4.66 -40.75 -9.02
N ALA A 30 -5.00 -39.52 -9.38
CA ALA A 30 -4.04 -38.55 -9.91
C ALA A 30 -2.90 -38.25 -8.91
N HIS A 31 -3.00 -38.79 -7.69
CA HIS A 31 -2.25 -38.37 -6.51
C HIS A 31 -1.21 -39.38 -6.00
N ASP A 32 -1.16 -40.64 -6.49
CA ASP A 32 -0.30 -41.66 -5.87
C ASP A 32 1.16 -41.68 -6.37
N HIS A 33 1.50 -40.86 -7.38
CA HIS A 33 2.86 -40.82 -7.95
C HIS A 33 3.63 -39.52 -7.65
N LEU A 34 3.02 -38.54 -6.99
CA LEU A 34 3.68 -37.29 -6.60
C LEU A 34 3.98 -37.32 -5.09
N VAL A 35 5.24 -37.13 -4.73
CA VAL A 35 5.71 -37.12 -3.33
C VAL A 35 5.05 -36.02 -2.48
N VAL A 36 4.48 -34.97 -3.10
CA VAL A 36 3.76 -33.87 -2.44
C VAL A 36 2.53 -33.45 -3.26
N SER A 37 1.34 -33.42 -2.66
CA SER A 37 0.08 -33.02 -3.31
C SER A 37 -0.13 -31.49 -3.33
N LEU A 38 -0.93 -30.94 -4.26
CA LEU A 38 -1.34 -29.52 -4.24
C LEU A 38 -1.99 -29.12 -2.91
N GLU A 39 -2.72 -30.05 -2.30
CA GLU A 39 -3.34 -29.87 -0.98
C GLU A 39 -2.29 -29.49 0.08
N THR A 40 -1.06 -29.99 -0.01
CA THR A 40 0.02 -29.63 0.93
C THR A 40 0.41 -28.14 0.83
N PHE A 41 0.48 -27.60 -0.39
CA PHE A 41 0.78 -26.18 -0.61
C PHE A 41 -0.35 -25.27 -0.13
N ALA A 42 -1.60 -25.68 -0.38
CA ALA A 42 -2.77 -24.98 0.15
C ALA A 42 -2.80 -25.01 1.69
N LEU A 43 -2.52 -26.15 2.32
CA LEU A 43 -2.45 -26.26 3.78
C LEU A 43 -1.34 -25.38 4.36
N ARG A 44 -0.17 -25.37 3.71
CA ARG A 44 0.93 -24.49 4.10
C ARG A 44 0.50 -23.03 4.03
N LEU A 45 -0.22 -22.63 2.99
CA LEU A 45 -0.72 -21.26 2.86
C LEU A 45 -1.76 -20.92 3.95
N ASP A 46 -2.75 -21.77 4.20
CA ASP A 46 -3.77 -21.52 5.23
C ASP A 46 -3.21 -21.52 6.65
N THR A 47 -2.20 -22.35 6.92
CA THR A 47 -1.48 -22.33 8.21
C THR A 47 -0.67 -21.06 8.37
N LEU A 48 0.10 -20.67 7.35
CA LEU A 48 0.86 -19.42 7.36
C LEU A 48 -0.03 -18.18 7.48
N THR A 49 -1.19 -18.17 6.83
CA THR A 49 -2.11 -17.01 6.85
C THR A 49 -3.01 -16.96 8.08
N GLY A 50 -2.98 -17.99 8.94
CA GLY A 50 -3.76 -18.04 10.17
C GLY A 50 -5.20 -18.50 10.00
N ARG A 51 -5.56 -19.01 8.82
CA ARG A 51 -6.88 -19.61 8.55
C ARG A 51 -6.99 -21.01 9.15
N LEU A 52 -5.86 -21.70 9.26
CA LEU A 52 -5.74 -23.00 9.91
C LEU A 52 -4.70 -22.94 11.05
N SER A 53 -5.17 -22.78 12.29
CA SER A 53 -4.33 -22.73 13.49
C SER A 53 -4.49 -23.97 14.38
N CYS A 54 -5.56 -24.75 14.19
CA CYS A 54 -5.78 -25.99 14.93
C CYS A 54 -4.78 -27.08 14.50
N PRO A 55 -4.23 -27.88 15.42
CA PRO A 55 -3.35 -28.99 15.07
C PRO A 55 -4.06 -30.07 14.25
N LEU A 56 -3.35 -30.55 13.21
CA LEU A 56 -3.77 -31.66 12.35
C LEU A 56 -3.60 -33.04 13.01
N SER A 57 -3.39 -33.10 14.34
CA SER A 57 -2.96 -34.32 15.04
C SER A 57 -3.90 -35.50 14.84
N ASP A 58 -5.20 -35.24 14.74
CA ASP A 58 -6.24 -36.27 14.69
C ASP A 58 -6.71 -36.56 13.26
N CYS A 59 -6.31 -35.74 12.27
CA CYS A 59 -6.91 -35.76 10.93
C CYS A 59 -6.04 -36.34 9.81
N GLU A 60 -4.70 -36.28 9.87
CA GLU A 60 -3.84 -37.01 8.91
C GLU A 60 -2.33 -36.86 9.27
N PRO A 61 -1.66 -37.89 9.81
CA PRO A 61 -0.21 -37.89 10.06
C PRO A 61 0.65 -37.62 8.82
N ALA A 62 0.20 -38.04 7.64
CA ALA A 62 0.91 -37.87 6.37
C ALA A 62 1.10 -36.39 5.98
N ARG A 63 0.09 -35.54 6.23
CA ARG A 63 0.18 -34.09 5.93
C ARG A 63 1.14 -33.35 6.85
N ARG A 64 1.21 -33.76 8.12
CA ARG A 64 2.22 -33.25 9.06
C ARG A 64 3.62 -33.60 8.60
N LEU A 65 3.82 -34.83 8.13
CA LEU A 65 5.09 -35.28 7.55
C LEU A 65 5.44 -34.48 6.28
N ALA A 66 4.45 -34.19 5.42
CA ALA A 66 4.63 -33.42 4.20
C ALA A 66 5.00 -31.95 4.48
N LEU A 67 4.36 -31.31 5.47
CA LEU A 67 4.72 -29.94 5.91
C LEU A 67 6.12 -29.90 6.52
N ALA A 68 6.46 -30.86 7.38
CA ALA A 68 7.80 -30.97 7.96
C ALA A 68 8.88 -31.26 6.89
N ALA A 69 8.57 -32.09 5.89
CA ALA A 69 9.45 -32.35 4.76
C ALA A 69 9.64 -31.13 3.86
N ALA A 70 8.61 -30.30 3.70
CA ALA A 70 8.69 -29.03 2.96
C ALA A 70 9.60 -27.99 3.66
N ASP A 71 9.73 -28.05 4.99
CA ASP A 71 10.70 -27.23 5.73
C ASP A 71 12.14 -27.74 5.59
N ALA A 72 12.33 -29.06 5.48
CA ALA A 72 13.65 -29.64 5.24
C ALA A 72 14.19 -29.41 3.82
N ARG A 73 13.28 -29.25 2.84
CA ARG A 73 13.61 -28.89 1.45
C ARG A 73 12.58 -27.87 0.95
N PRO A 74 12.87 -26.56 1.04
CA PRO A 74 11.93 -25.53 0.62
C PRO A 74 11.56 -25.71 -0.85
N CYS A 75 10.33 -26.15 -1.09
CA CYS A 75 9.75 -26.33 -2.42
C CYS A 75 8.52 -25.44 -2.59
N GLU A 76 8.26 -25.05 -3.84
CA GLU A 76 7.05 -24.33 -4.22
C GLU A 76 6.29 -25.01 -5.36
N LEU A 77 5.08 -24.52 -5.63
CA LEU A 77 4.24 -25.00 -6.74
C LEU A 77 5.03 -25.10 -8.04
N ASP A 78 5.06 -26.31 -8.57
CA ASP A 78 5.55 -26.62 -9.91
C ASP A 78 4.39 -26.54 -10.93
N ARG A 79 4.69 -25.96 -12.09
CA ARG A 79 3.73 -25.80 -13.19
C ARG A 79 3.15 -27.14 -13.64
N HIS A 80 3.95 -28.20 -13.71
CA HIS A 80 3.48 -29.51 -14.18
C HIS A 80 2.42 -30.11 -13.25
N THR A 81 2.67 -30.07 -11.94
CA THR A 81 1.77 -30.54 -10.88
C THR A 81 0.46 -29.77 -10.90
N VAL A 82 0.50 -28.43 -11.04
CA VAL A 82 -0.70 -27.59 -11.16
C VAL A 82 -1.49 -27.91 -12.43
N LEU A 83 -0.82 -28.08 -13.58
CA LEU A 83 -1.48 -28.44 -14.83
C LEU A 83 -2.18 -29.80 -14.77
N LEU A 84 -1.59 -30.80 -14.12
CA LEU A 84 -2.23 -32.09 -13.91
C LEU A 84 -3.52 -31.94 -13.09
N PHE A 85 -3.44 -31.23 -11.96
CA PHE A 85 -4.59 -30.98 -11.10
C PHE A 85 -5.72 -30.24 -11.83
N ILE A 86 -5.40 -29.14 -12.52
CA ILE A 86 -6.36 -28.36 -13.31
C ILE A 86 -7.06 -29.24 -14.36
N ARG A 87 -6.31 -30.11 -15.06
CA ARG A 87 -6.88 -31.02 -16.06
C ARG A 87 -7.89 -31.98 -15.45
N HIS A 88 -7.53 -32.61 -14.32
CA HIS A 88 -8.45 -33.53 -13.62
C HIS A 88 -9.68 -32.81 -13.08
N LEU A 89 -9.50 -31.61 -12.51
CA LEU A 89 -10.59 -30.82 -11.95
C LEU A 89 -11.58 -30.38 -13.03
N LEU A 90 -11.08 -29.78 -14.11
CA LEU A 90 -11.91 -29.33 -15.24
C LEU A 90 -12.61 -30.52 -15.92
N PHE A 91 -11.92 -31.65 -16.10
CA PHE A 91 -12.55 -32.84 -16.66
C PHE A 91 -13.70 -33.33 -15.79
N ARG A 92 -13.50 -33.44 -14.47
CA ARG A 92 -14.56 -33.85 -13.54
C ARG A 92 -15.73 -32.87 -13.54
N ALA A 93 -15.46 -31.56 -13.52
CA ALA A 93 -16.49 -30.53 -13.57
C ALA A 93 -17.35 -30.64 -14.85
N LEU A 94 -16.70 -30.67 -16.01
CA LEU A 94 -17.40 -30.75 -17.30
C LEU A 94 -18.15 -32.07 -17.48
N PHE A 95 -17.58 -33.18 -16.99
CA PHE A 95 -18.25 -34.49 -17.02
C PHE A 95 -19.52 -34.50 -16.17
N LEU A 96 -19.46 -33.99 -14.93
CA LEU A 96 -20.63 -33.90 -14.05
C LEU A 96 -21.71 -32.97 -14.63
N ARG A 97 -21.31 -31.86 -15.23
CA ARG A 97 -22.24 -30.96 -15.95
C ARG A 97 -22.93 -31.68 -17.11
N ALA A 98 -22.16 -32.38 -17.95
CA ALA A 98 -22.71 -33.09 -19.10
C ALA A 98 -23.62 -34.25 -18.66
N PHE A 99 -23.27 -34.98 -17.59
CA PHE A 99 -24.12 -36.00 -16.99
C PHE A 99 -25.46 -35.42 -16.51
N ALA A 100 -25.40 -34.28 -15.83
CA ALA A 100 -26.58 -33.65 -15.26
C ALA A 100 -27.51 -33.02 -16.33
N VAL A 101 -26.96 -32.59 -17.47
CA VAL A 101 -27.72 -32.09 -18.64
C VAL A 101 -28.33 -33.24 -19.48
N ASN A 102 -27.66 -34.39 -19.56
CA ASN A 102 -28.10 -35.54 -20.37
C ASN A 102 -28.93 -36.57 -19.58
N ALA A 103 -29.40 -36.22 -18.38
CA ALA A 103 -30.31 -37.05 -17.62
C ALA A 103 -31.66 -37.18 -18.35
N ASP A 104 -32.22 -38.38 -18.36
CA ASP A 104 -33.34 -38.85 -19.19
C ASP A 104 -34.40 -37.78 -19.57
N PRO A 105 -34.57 -37.44 -20.87
CA PRO A 105 -35.53 -36.42 -21.31
C PRO A 105 -37.00 -36.78 -21.05
N ASP A 106 -37.31 -38.04 -20.72
CA ASP A 106 -38.66 -38.49 -20.34
C ASP A 106 -38.99 -38.21 -18.85
N VAL A 107 -38.03 -37.70 -18.07
CA VAL A 107 -38.20 -37.33 -16.67
C VAL A 107 -37.96 -35.82 -16.53
N ASP A 108 -38.91 -35.08 -15.94
CA ASP A 108 -38.72 -33.68 -15.49
C ASP A 108 -37.70 -33.60 -14.32
N ALA A 109 -36.54 -34.22 -14.47
CA ALA A 109 -35.45 -34.24 -13.50
C ALA A 109 -34.61 -32.98 -13.69
N VAL A 110 -34.53 -32.17 -12.63
CA VAL A 110 -33.64 -31.01 -12.63
C VAL A 110 -32.19 -31.52 -12.50
N CYS A 111 -31.22 -30.80 -13.04
CA CYS A 111 -29.77 -31.12 -13.05
C CYS A 111 -29.27 -31.74 -11.72
N GLY A 112 -29.71 -31.20 -10.59
CA GLY A 112 -29.34 -31.71 -9.27
C GLY A 112 -29.92 -33.10 -8.93
N ASP A 113 -31.11 -33.45 -9.39
CA ASP A 113 -31.79 -34.71 -9.01
C ASP A 113 -31.14 -35.94 -9.64
N ALA A 114 -30.69 -35.81 -10.89
CA ALA A 114 -30.00 -36.88 -11.61
C ALA A 114 -28.65 -37.23 -10.97
N LEU A 115 -27.93 -36.20 -10.53
CA LEU A 115 -26.65 -36.34 -9.84
C LEU A 115 -26.82 -36.98 -8.45
N MET A 116 -27.99 -36.81 -7.82
CA MET A 116 -28.31 -37.41 -6.51
C MET A 116 -28.81 -38.85 -6.58
N ALA A 117 -29.36 -39.28 -7.71
CA ALA A 117 -29.81 -40.65 -7.93
C ALA A 117 -28.65 -41.64 -8.08
N ASP A 118 -27.45 -41.17 -8.49
CA ASP A 118 -26.26 -42.00 -8.69
C ASP A 118 -25.22 -41.73 -7.58
N ASP A 119 -24.94 -42.75 -6.75
CA ASP A 119 -23.98 -42.66 -5.64
C ASP A 119 -22.55 -42.34 -6.09
N ALA A 120 -22.13 -42.80 -7.27
CA ALA A 120 -20.80 -42.53 -7.80
C ALA A 120 -20.70 -41.06 -8.26
N MET A 121 -21.72 -40.54 -8.94
CA MET A 121 -21.73 -39.14 -9.40
C MET A 121 -21.79 -38.17 -8.23
N ARG A 122 -22.59 -38.49 -7.21
CA ARG A 122 -22.63 -37.72 -5.96
C ARG A 122 -21.26 -37.67 -5.28
N THR A 123 -20.58 -38.81 -5.16
CA THR A 123 -19.22 -38.87 -4.59
C THR A 123 -18.23 -38.00 -5.38
N HIS A 124 -18.30 -38.05 -6.72
CA HIS A 124 -17.46 -37.19 -7.57
C HIS A 124 -17.79 -35.71 -7.43
N PHE A 125 -19.06 -35.34 -7.21
CA PHE A 125 -19.45 -33.94 -6.97
C PHE A 125 -18.95 -33.43 -5.61
N LEU A 126 -19.05 -34.23 -4.56
CA LEU A 126 -18.47 -33.91 -3.25
C LEU A 126 -16.95 -33.69 -3.36
N GLN A 127 -16.26 -34.57 -4.09
CA GLN A 127 -14.82 -34.44 -4.33
C GLN A 127 -14.48 -33.21 -5.20
N LEU A 128 -15.31 -32.87 -6.19
CA LEU A 128 -15.17 -31.64 -6.98
C LEU A 128 -15.22 -30.40 -6.08
N LEU A 129 -16.16 -30.35 -5.12
CA LEU A 129 -16.26 -29.23 -4.17
C LEU A 129 -15.04 -29.14 -3.24
N LYS A 130 -14.50 -30.27 -2.76
CA LYS A 130 -13.24 -30.30 -1.99
C LYS A 130 -12.07 -29.76 -2.82
N ASP A 131 -11.87 -30.28 -4.02
CA ASP A 131 -10.74 -29.88 -4.86
C ASP A 131 -10.88 -28.42 -5.31
N PHE A 132 -12.11 -27.94 -5.52
CA PHE A 132 -12.38 -26.53 -5.75
C PHE A 132 -12.03 -25.65 -4.54
N ALA A 133 -12.28 -26.10 -3.30
CA ALA A 133 -11.86 -25.37 -2.10
C ALA A 133 -10.34 -25.24 -1.98
N ILE A 134 -9.59 -26.27 -2.41
CA ILE A 134 -8.12 -26.21 -2.52
C ILE A 134 -7.71 -25.18 -3.58
N LEU A 135 -8.34 -25.20 -4.76
CA LEU A 135 -8.06 -24.23 -5.82
C LEU A 135 -8.36 -22.79 -5.39
N ASP A 136 -9.48 -22.56 -4.70
CA ASP A 136 -9.86 -21.23 -4.18
C ASP A 136 -8.86 -20.73 -3.13
N THR A 137 -8.33 -21.64 -2.30
CA THR A 137 -7.25 -21.31 -1.36
C THR A 137 -6.00 -20.83 -2.09
N LEU A 138 -5.56 -21.58 -3.11
CA LEU A 138 -4.40 -21.20 -3.91
C LEU A 138 -4.64 -19.87 -4.64
N ARG A 139 -5.83 -19.66 -5.22
CA ARG A 139 -6.20 -18.40 -5.87
C ARG A 139 -6.07 -17.20 -4.92
N ARG A 140 -6.47 -17.34 -3.66
CA ARG A 140 -6.40 -16.24 -2.68
C ARG A 140 -4.98 -15.84 -2.27
N GLY A 141 -3.99 -16.75 -2.35
CA GLY A 141 -2.66 -16.50 -1.79
C GLY A 141 -1.48 -16.60 -2.75
N TYR A 142 -1.64 -17.23 -3.91
CA TYR A 142 -0.56 -17.45 -4.89
C TYR A 142 -0.49 -16.39 -5.99
N GLY A 143 -1.05 -15.19 -5.80
CA GLY A 143 -0.98 -14.09 -6.77
C GLY A 143 0.45 -13.64 -7.13
N PHE A 144 1.46 -14.05 -6.36
CA PHE A 144 2.88 -13.82 -6.65
C PHE A 144 3.51 -14.87 -7.58
N TRP A 145 2.81 -15.98 -7.83
CA TRP A 145 3.35 -17.12 -8.56
C TRP A 145 3.34 -16.86 -10.09
N PRO A 146 4.41 -17.20 -10.83
CA PRO A 146 4.53 -16.82 -12.24
C PRO A 146 3.42 -17.33 -13.18
N TYR A 147 2.74 -18.41 -12.83
CA TYR A 147 1.66 -19.00 -13.63
C TYR A 147 0.30 -18.88 -12.93
N TYR A 148 0.12 -17.86 -12.08
CA TYR A 148 -1.12 -17.61 -11.34
C TYR A 148 -2.36 -17.51 -12.24
N GLU A 149 -2.22 -16.98 -13.45
CA GLU A 149 -3.31 -16.92 -14.44
C GLU A 149 -3.95 -18.30 -14.70
N LEU A 150 -3.17 -19.40 -14.65
CA LEU A 150 -3.72 -20.75 -14.78
C LEU A 150 -4.68 -21.11 -13.65
N ILE A 151 -4.38 -20.67 -12.42
CA ILE A 151 -5.21 -20.89 -11.23
C ILE A 151 -6.49 -20.07 -11.35
N GLU A 152 -6.38 -18.81 -11.79
CA GLU A 152 -7.50 -17.88 -11.94
C GLU A 152 -8.47 -18.35 -13.03
N GLU A 153 -7.97 -18.63 -14.25
CA GLU A 153 -8.80 -19.13 -15.36
C GLU A 153 -9.51 -20.45 -15.03
N CYS A 154 -8.81 -21.38 -14.35
CA CYS A 154 -9.41 -22.64 -13.92
C CYS A 154 -10.50 -22.40 -12.87
N HIS A 155 -10.27 -21.49 -11.93
CA HIS A 155 -11.23 -21.19 -10.87
C HIS A 155 -12.51 -20.59 -11.44
N ASP A 156 -12.40 -19.64 -12.36
CA ASP A 156 -13.54 -19.02 -13.04
C ASP A 156 -14.33 -20.08 -13.82
N ALA A 157 -13.65 -20.91 -14.61
CA ALA A 157 -14.29 -21.96 -15.40
C ALA A 157 -15.02 -23.01 -14.55
N VAL A 158 -14.44 -23.43 -13.41
CA VAL A 158 -15.11 -24.39 -12.49
C VAL A 158 -16.23 -23.70 -11.73
N THR A 159 -16.11 -22.41 -11.38
CA THR A 159 -17.17 -21.65 -10.72
C THR A 159 -18.42 -21.57 -11.58
N GLU A 160 -18.29 -21.30 -12.89
CA GLU A 160 -19.42 -21.32 -13.81
C GLU A 160 -20.13 -22.69 -13.82
N VAL A 161 -19.36 -23.78 -13.87
CA VAL A 161 -19.91 -25.14 -13.86
C VAL A 161 -20.61 -25.46 -12.52
N LEU A 162 -20.02 -25.08 -11.40
CA LEU A 162 -20.63 -25.30 -10.08
C LEU A 162 -21.91 -24.48 -9.90
N ASP A 163 -21.91 -23.23 -10.35
CA ASP A 163 -23.09 -22.37 -10.29
C ASP A 163 -24.24 -22.93 -11.14
N ASP A 164 -23.96 -23.49 -12.32
CA ASP A 164 -24.95 -24.18 -13.16
C ASP A 164 -25.54 -25.40 -12.42
N ILE A 165 -24.69 -26.26 -11.85
CA ILE A 165 -25.15 -27.48 -11.16
C ILE A 165 -25.94 -27.15 -9.87
N ILE A 166 -25.51 -26.14 -9.10
CA ILE A 166 -26.11 -25.81 -7.80
C ILE A 166 -27.45 -25.08 -7.95
N LYS A 167 -27.60 -24.18 -8.94
CA LYS A 167 -28.85 -23.41 -9.13
C LYS A 167 -30.02 -24.29 -9.58
N ASP A 168 -29.73 -25.36 -10.29
CA ASP A 168 -30.71 -26.26 -10.91
C ASP A 168 -31.01 -27.51 -10.03
N GLY A 169 -30.92 -27.40 -8.71
CA GLY A 169 -31.22 -28.50 -7.78
C GLY A 169 -32.52 -28.30 -7.00
N ARG A 170 -33.26 -29.39 -6.71
CA ARG A 170 -34.35 -29.36 -5.72
C ARG A 170 -33.79 -29.24 -4.30
N VAL A 171 -34.56 -28.63 -3.41
CA VAL A 171 -34.20 -28.43 -1.98
C VAL A 171 -33.82 -29.76 -1.30
N GLU A 172 -34.57 -30.84 -1.52
CA GLU A 172 -34.30 -32.15 -0.89
C GLU A 172 -32.93 -32.74 -1.33
N ALA A 173 -32.59 -32.59 -2.61
CA ALA A 173 -31.30 -33.01 -3.16
C ALA A 173 -30.16 -32.20 -2.54
N GLN A 174 -30.33 -30.89 -2.43
CA GLN A 174 -29.33 -29.99 -1.88
C GLN A 174 -29.14 -30.16 -0.36
N ASP A 175 -30.20 -30.45 0.40
CA ASP A 175 -30.13 -30.79 1.83
C ASP A 175 -29.32 -32.07 2.08
N LYS A 176 -29.50 -33.09 1.24
CA LYS A 176 -28.74 -34.33 1.31
C LYS A 176 -27.24 -34.10 1.01
N ILE A 177 -26.90 -33.29 0.01
CA ILE A 177 -25.50 -32.88 -0.27
C ILE A 177 -24.91 -32.15 0.94
N CYS A 178 -25.65 -31.21 1.52
CA CYS A 178 -25.20 -30.45 2.69
C CYS A 178 -24.92 -31.39 3.89
N SER A 179 -25.78 -32.38 4.12
CA SER A 179 -25.60 -33.39 5.16
C SER A 179 -24.38 -34.29 4.92
N GLU A 180 -24.16 -34.75 3.68
CA GLU A 180 -22.97 -35.54 3.34
C GLU A 180 -21.68 -34.72 3.50
N LEU A 181 -21.64 -33.46 3.02
CA LEU A 181 -20.51 -32.55 3.25
C LEU A 181 -20.26 -32.29 4.74
N THR A 182 -21.32 -32.27 5.57
CA THR A 182 -21.20 -32.16 7.02
C THR A 182 -20.47 -33.36 7.62
N ASN A 183 -20.86 -34.57 7.20
CA ASN A 183 -20.23 -35.80 7.67
C ASN A 183 -18.77 -35.89 7.24
N GLU A 184 -18.48 -35.52 6.00
CA GLU A 184 -17.10 -35.49 5.47
C GLU A 184 -16.25 -34.42 6.17
N ALA A 185 -16.80 -33.25 6.48
CA ALA A 185 -16.13 -32.21 7.27
C ALA A 185 -15.76 -32.69 8.68
N VAL A 186 -16.64 -33.45 9.34
CA VAL A 186 -16.37 -34.03 10.67
C VAL A 186 -15.30 -35.13 10.58
N ARG A 187 -15.33 -35.97 9.54
CA ARG A 187 -14.42 -37.11 9.38
C ARG A 187 -13.03 -36.72 8.89
N HIS A 188 -12.95 -35.91 7.84
CA HIS A 188 -11.74 -35.67 7.07
C HIS A 188 -11.22 -34.22 7.20
N GLY A 189 -11.99 -33.32 7.82
CA GLY A 189 -11.47 -32.05 8.34
C GLY A 189 -11.57 -30.85 7.40
N TYR A 190 -10.48 -30.07 7.31
CA TYR A 190 -10.52 -28.65 6.97
C TYR A 190 -11.05 -28.30 5.56
N TYR A 191 -10.55 -28.92 4.48
CA TYR A 191 -11.05 -28.57 3.13
C TYR A 191 -12.48 -29.03 2.85
N TRP A 192 -12.93 -30.09 3.52
CA TRP A 192 -14.33 -30.50 3.47
C TRP A 192 -15.25 -29.48 4.16
N THR A 193 -14.77 -28.83 5.22
CA THR A 193 -15.45 -27.71 5.87
C THR A 193 -15.59 -26.52 4.90
N LEU A 194 -14.51 -26.17 4.18
CA LEU A 194 -14.55 -25.10 3.18
C LEU A 194 -15.49 -25.43 2.01
N ALA A 195 -15.48 -26.68 1.53
CA ALA A 195 -16.40 -27.18 0.51
C ALA A 195 -17.86 -27.05 0.97
N ARG A 196 -18.15 -27.45 2.21
CA ARG A 196 -19.48 -27.27 2.83
C ARG A 196 -19.88 -25.80 2.88
N LYS A 197 -18.99 -24.92 3.34
CA LYS A 197 -19.26 -23.46 3.40
C LYS A 197 -19.58 -22.90 2.02
N TYR A 198 -18.77 -23.22 1.02
CA TYR A 198 -18.97 -22.78 -0.35
C TYR A 198 -20.35 -23.20 -0.90
N PHE A 199 -20.72 -24.48 -0.70
CA PHE A 199 -22.01 -25.00 -1.14
C PHE A 199 -23.18 -24.33 -0.39
N GLY A 200 -23.08 -24.21 0.94
CA GLY A 200 -24.12 -23.63 1.78
C GLY A 200 -24.46 -22.17 1.45
N ILE A 201 -23.44 -21.34 1.14
CA ILE A 201 -23.63 -19.94 0.75
C ILE A 201 -24.46 -19.82 -0.55
N ARG A 202 -24.19 -20.69 -1.53
CA ARG A 202 -24.87 -20.68 -2.83
C ARG A 202 -26.26 -21.31 -2.78
N TYR A 203 -26.45 -22.28 -1.90
CA TYR A 203 -27.70 -23.01 -1.71
C TYR A 203 -28.78 -22.20 -0.93
N ARG A 204 -28.47 -21.01 -0.39
CA ARG A 204 -29.42 -20.15 0.38
C ARG A 204 -30.13 -20.83 1.56
N ALA A 205 -29.69 -22.02 2.00
CA ALA A 205 -30.33 -22.79 3.07
C ALA A 205 -29.77 -22.53 4.48
N MET A 206 -28.62 -21.84 4.61
CA MET A 206 -27.98 -21.60 5.91
C MET A 206 -27.67 -20.13 6.13
N ARG A 207 -28.17 -19.58 7.24
CA ARG A 207 -27.70 -18.28 7.74
C ARG A 207 -26.38 -18.46 8.48
N PRO A 208 -25.49 -17.45 8.49
CA PRO A 208 -24.26 -17.47 9.29
C PRO A 208 -24.44 -17.89 10.76
N ALA A 209 -25.61 -17.59 11.36
CA ALA A 209 -25.94 -17.98 12.73
C ALA A 209 -26.20 -19.49 12.92
N ASP A 210 -26.55 -20.24 11.86
CA ASP A 210 -26.87 -21.67 11.92
C ASP A 210 -25.59 -22.52 12.05
N TRP A 211 -24.41 -21.97 11.70
CA TRP A 211 -23.11 -22.66 11.83
C TRP A 211 -22.69 -22.87 13.29
N LEU A 212 -23.01 -21.94 14.18
CA LEU A 212 -22.69 -22.01 15.62
C LEU A 212 -23.60 -23.01 16.36
N ARG A 213 -24.85 -23.17 15.94
CA ARG A 213 -25.81 -24.09 16.60
C ARG A 213 -25.49 -25.58 16.43
N VAL A 214 -24.82 -25.93 15.34
CA VAL A 214 -24.31 -27.31 15.12
C VAL A 214 -23.17 -27.62 16.09
N CYS A 215 -22.45 -26.60 16.56
CA CYS A 215 -21.39 -26.72 17.56
C CYS A 215 -21.94 -26.92 18.98
N ASP A 216 -23.12 -26.38 19.29
CA ASP A 216 -23.72 -26.42 20.64
C ASP A 216 -24.47 -27.71 20.99
N THR A 217 -24.87 -28.53 20.00
CA THR A 217 -25.87 -29.58 20.24
C THR A 217 -25.31 -31.01 20.32
N ASN A 218 -24.03 -31.23 20.04
CA ASN A 218 -23.44 -32.58 19.98
C ASN A 218 -22.00 -32.70 20.52
N ALA A 219 -21.53 -31.79 21.39
CA ALA A 219 -20.23 -31.97 22.02
C ALA A 219 -20.30 -33.16 23.00
N PRO A 220 -19.58 -34.28 22.75
CA PRO A 220 -19.50 -35.36 23.74
C PRO A 220 -18.82 -34.86 25.02
N PRO A 221 -18.95 -35.55 26.16
CA PRO A 221 -18.24 -35.21 27.41
C PRO A 221 -16.70 -35.36 27.33
N HIS A 222 -16.15 -35.59 26.14
CA HIS A 222 -14.72 -35.72 25.83
C HIS A 222 -14.28 -34.60 24.88
N ALA A 223 -12.98 -34.28 24.87
CA ALA A 223 -12.42 -33.21 24.04
C ALA A 223 -12.92 -33.28 22.59
N PRO A 224 -13.47 -32.17 22.03
CA PRO A 224 -14.07 -32.19 20.69
C PRO A 224 -13.04 -32.57 19.63
N PRO A 225 -13.43 -33.31 18.57
CA PRO A 225 -12.53 -33.74 17.50
C PRO A 225 -11.98 -32.54 16.73
N SER A 226 -10.82 -32.66 16.07
CA SER A 226 -10.23 -31.58 15.25
C SER A 226 -11.20 -31.02 14.19
N GLY A 227 -12.14 -31.82 13.67
CA GLY A 227 -13.20 -31.36 12.75
C GLY A 227 -14.11 -30.27 13.34
N PHE A 228 -14.35 -30.26 14.65
CA PHE A 228 -15.10 -29.19 15.33
C PHE A 228 -14.36 -27.85 15.22
N PHE A 229 -13.06 -27.85 15.55
CA PHE A 229 -12.24 -26.64 15.51
C PHE A 229 -12.06 -26.13 14.08
N HIS A 230 -11.91 -27.01 13.10
CA HIS A 230 -11.86 -26.60 11.68
C HIS A 230 -13.17 -25.90 11.24
N ASN A 231 -14.34 -26.44 11.62
CA ASN A 231 -15.63 -25.78 11.39
C ASN A 231 -15.69 -24.41 12.07
N LEU A 232 -15.31 -24.33 13.34
CA LEU A 232 -15.29 -23.07 14.09
C LEU A 232 -14.42 -22.00 13.43
N GLN A 233 -13.21 -22.36 12.97
CA GLN A 233 -12.32 -21.42 12.28
C GLN A 233 -12.91 -20.89 10.97
N VAL A 234 -13.43 -21.77 10.12
CA VAL A 234 -13.96 -21.42 8.79
C VAL A 234 -15.23 -20.57 8.89
N CYS A 235 -16.07 -20.84 9.90
CA CYS A 235 -17.32 -20.10 10.09
C CYS A 235 -17.08 -18.72 10.70
N CYS A 236 -16.16 -18.60 11.65
CA CYS A 236 -15.89 -17.34 12.33
C CYS A 236 -14.91 -16.42 11.57
N GLU A 237 -14.23 -16.89 10.50
CA GLU A 237 -13.33 -16.05 9.69
C GLU A 237 -14.03 -14.82 9.10
N GLU A 238 -15.30 -14.95 8.74
CA GLU A 238 -16.11 -13.91 8.08
C GLU A 238 -17.17 -13.29 9.01
N SER A 239 -17.14 -13.58 10.32
CA SER A 239 -18.09 -12.95 11.27
C SER A 239 -17.81 -11.44 11.35
N GLU A 240 -18.87 -10.62 11.30
CA GLU A 240 -18.75 -9.17 11.50
C GLU A 240 -18.55 -8.81 12.98
N GLU A 241 -18.79 -9.73 13.91
CA GLU A 241 -18.62 -9.50 15.35
C GLU A 241 -17.19 -9.85 15.82
N PRO A 242 -16.37 -8.86 16.26
CA PRO A 242 -15.00 -9.12 16.69
C PRO A 242 -14.87 -10.10 17.85
N TRP A 243 -15.89 -10.15 18.72
CA TRP A 243 -15.90 -11.04 19.87
C TRP A 243 -16.05 -12.51 19.49
N GLU A 244 -16.85 -12.82 18.46
CA GLU A 244 -16.96 -14.18 17.93
C GLU A 244 -15.64 -14.65 17.30
N GLN A 245 -14.99 -13.77 16.54
CA GLN A 245 -13.66 -14.04 15.98
C GLN A 245 -12.64 -14.35 17.09
N TYR A 246 -12.67 -13.59 18.18
CA TYR A 246 -11.80 -13.84 19.34
C TYR A 246 -12.08 -15.20 19.96
N ARG A 247 -13.33 -15.53 20.26
CA ARG A 247 -13.71 -16.82 20.87
C ARG A 247 -13.25 -18.01 20.03
N ALA A 248 -13.44 -17.94 18.73
CA ALA A 248 -12.99 -18.98 17.80
C ALA A 248 -11.46 -19.14 17.83
N ARG A 249 -10.71 -18.03 17.72
CA ARG A 249 -9.24 -18.05 17.77
C ARG A 249 -8.71 -18.54 19.11
N TRP A 250 -9.35 -18.14 20.22
CA TRP A 250 -9.01 -18.59 21.56
C TRP A 250 -9.23 -20.11 21.70
N ALA A 251 -10.35 -20.66 21.23
CA ALA A 251 -10.63 -22.09 21.32
C ALA A 251 -9.59 -22.92 20.52
N CYS A 252 -9.23 -22.44 19.32
CA CYS A 252 -8.18 -23.06 18.52
C CYS A 252 -6.80 -22.94 19.18
N ALA A 253 -6.49 -21.79 19.79
CA ALA A 253 -5.26 -21.59 20.55
C ALA A 253 -5.18 -22.55 21.74
N ALA A 254 -6.27 -22.72 22.49
CA ALA A 254 -6.33 -23.63 23.64
C ALA A 254 -6.12 -25.09 23.21
N ARG A 255 -6.74 -25.50 22.08
CA ARG A 255 -6.52 -26.81 21.48
C ARG A 255 -5.07 -27.01 21.03
N ALA A 256 -4.49 -26.03 20.34
CA ALA A 256 -3.11 -26.07 19.88
C ALA A 256 -2.12 -26.16 21.04
N TRP A 257 -2.35 -25.36 22.07
CA TRP A 257 -1.58 -25.37 23.31
C TRP A 257 -1.66 -26.71 24.04
N SER A 258 -2.88 -27.26 24.17
CA SER A 258 -3.08 -28.58 24.78
C SER A 258 -2.37 -29.67 23.99
N ALA A 259 -2.30 -29.59 22.67
CA ALA A 259 -1.59 -30.58 21.86
C ALA A 259 -0.07 -30.46 22.03
N ALA A 260 0.47 -29.25 22.18
CA ALA A 260 1.90 -29.00 22.36
C ALA A 260 2.40 -29.31 23.78
N HIS A 261 1.60 -29.00 24.80
CA HIS A 261 2.06 -28.97 26.20
C HIS A 261 1.19 -29.81 27.16
N GLY A 262 0.10 -30.43 26.69
CA GLY A 262 -0.85 -31.13 27.56
C GLY A 262 -0.34 -32.40 28.23
N ALA A 263 0.79 -32.96 27.77
CA ALA A 263 1.47 -34.07 28.44
C ALA A 263 2.26 -33.63 29.69
N ARG A 264 2.40 -32.32 29.94
CA ARG A 264 3.15 -31.80 31.09
C ARG A 264 2.30 -31.93 32.37
N PRO A 265 2.82 -32.59 33.43
CA PRO A 265 2.07 -32.82 34.67
C PRO A 265 1.57 -31.53 35.35
N THR A 266 2.33 -30.44 35.23
CA THR A 266 2.05 -29.09 35.76
C THR A 266 0.86 -28.40 35.08
N LEU A 267 0.60 -28.71 33.81
CA LEU A 267 -0.40 -28.03 32.97
C LEU A 267 -1.65 -28.88 32.72
N GLN A 268 -1.54 -30.21 32.81
CA GLN A 268 -2.63 -31.15 32.55
C GLN A 268 -3.91 -30.86 33.37
N PRO A 269 -3.86 -30.57 34.69
CA PRO A 269 -5.08 -30.26 35.46
C PRO A 269 -5.77 -28.97 35.00
N ARG A 270 -4.99 -27.97 34.57
CA ARG A 270 -5.50 -26.66 34.15
C ARG A 270 -6.19 -26.75 32.80
N LEU A 271 -5.58 -27.46 31.85
CA LEU A 271 -6.16 -27.69 30.53
C LEU A 271 -7.43 -28.54 30.61
N ALA A 272 -7.45 -29.56 31.48
CA ALA A 272 -8.63 -30.40 31.68
C ALA A 272 -9.85 -29.63 32.23
N CYS A 273 -9.63 -28.57 33.01
CA CYS A 273 -10.69 -27.76 33.61
C CYS A 273 -11.32 -26.75 32.62
N VAL A 274 -10.56 -26.28 31.63
CA VAL A 274 -10.96 -25.16 30.76
C VAL A 274 -11.47 -25.63 29.39
N MET A 275 -11.00 -26.78 28.88
CA MET A 275 -11.48 -27.32 27.60
C MET A 275 -13.00 -27.61 27.54
N PRO A 276 -13.70 -27.94 28.64
CA PRO A 276 -15.16 -28.08 28.63
C PRO A 276 -15.93 -26.75 28.61
N ASP A 277 -15.33 -25.64 29.09
CA ASP A 277 -15.95 -24.31 29.13
C ASP A 277 -15.30 -23.37 28.09
N LEU A 278 -15.51 -23.69 26.81
CA LEU A 278 -15.00 -22.88 25.70
C LEU A 278 -15.65 -21.48 25.65
N CYS A 279 -16.75 -21.27 26.37
CA CYS A 279 -17.54 -20.04 26.38
C CYS A 279 -16.89 -18.91 27.18
N ALA A 280 -16.10 -19.26 28.21
CA ALA A 280 -15.40 -18.30 29.06
C ALA A 280 -14.34 -17.50 28.29
N ALA A 281 -13.65 -18.15 27.34
CA ALA A 281 -12.62 -17.57 26.49
C ALA A 281 -11.68 -16.59 27.22
N SER A 282 -11.19 -16.95 28.41
CA SER A 282 -10.31 -16.06 29.19
C SER A 282 -8.85 -16.23 28.78
N LEU A 283 -8.13 -15.10 28.62
CA LEU A 283 -6.69 -15.10 28.44
C LEU A 283 -5.94 -15.64 29.67
N ASP A 284 -6.58 -15.69 30.85
CA ASP A 284 -6.00 -16.18 32.10
C ASP A 284 -5.46 -17.62 31.97
N LEU A 285 -6.08 -18.47 31.13
CA LEU A 285 -5.55 -19.81 30.85
C LEU A 285 -4.08 -19.76 30.41
N PHE A 286 -3.76 -18.87 29.46
CA PHE A 286 -2.41 -18.75 28.91
C PHE A 286 -1.48 -18.01 29.87
N VAL A 287 -1.99 -16.99 30.58
CA VAL A 287 -1.24 -16.26 31.61
C VAL A 287 -0.80 -17.21 32.73
N ASP A 288 -1.73 -18.00 33.25
CA ASP A 288 -1.46 -18.95 34.33
C ASP A 288 -0.49 -20.04 33.86
N CYS A 289 -0.72 -20.62 32.67
CA CYS A 289 0.17 -21.63 32.09
C CYS A 289 1.58 -21.08 31.88
N TYR A 290 1.71 -19.84 31.40
CA TYR A 290 2.98 -19.16 31.23
C TYR A 290 3.73 -19.03 32.57
N TYR A 291 3.07 -18.55 33.62
CA TYR A 291 3.72 -18.37 34.92
C TYR A 291 4.07 -19.70 35.62
N ALA A 292 3.33 -20.78 35.34
CA ALA A 292 3.66 -22.10 35.85
C ALA A 292 4.86 -22.73 35.12
N ASP A 293 4.82 -22.74 33.78
CA ASP A 293 5.88 -23.27 32.94
C ASP A 293 6.36 -22.21 31.96
N ASN A 294 7.35 -21.46 32.42
CA ASN A 294 7.89 -20.31 31.71
C ASN A 294 8.51 -20.64 30.34
N ASP A 295 8.78 -21.90 30.01
CA ASP A 295 9.35 -22.33 28.72
C ASP A 295 8.28 -22.68 27.65
N THR A 296 7.00 -22.57 27.99
CA THR A 296 5.88 -22.89 27.09
C THR A 296 5.61 -21.81 26.04
N MET A 297 5.95 -20.55 26.31
CA MET A 297 6.01 -19.49 25.29
C MET A 297 7.44 -19.36 24.77
N LEU A 298 7.61 -19.20 23.45
CA LEU A 298 8.92 -19.02 22.80
C LEU A 298 9.41 -17.59 23.03
N TYR A 299 10.11 -17.33 24.14
CA TYR A 299 10.61 -16.00 24.47
C TYR A 299 12.03 -16.06 25.07
N ASP A 300 12.78 -14.98 24.90
CA ASP A 300 14.19 -14.89 25.30
C ASP A 300 14.33 -14.66 26.82
N ARG A 301 15.20 -15.44 27.49
CA ARG A 301 15.64 -15.17 28.86
C ARG A 301 17.16 -14.99 28.89
N SER A 302 17.58 -13.74 29.01
CA SER A 302 18.93 -13.35 29.45
C SER A 302 19.05 -13.40 30.98
N GLY A 303 18.72 -14.54 31.58
CA GLY A 303 18.72 -14.74 33.04
C GLY A 303 19.73 -15.77 33.51
N GLY A 304 20.99 -15.35 33.71
CA GLY A 304 22.06 -16.09 34.39
C GLY A 304 22.92 -16.98 33.49
N ASN A 305 24.17 -16.57 33.23
CA ASN A 305 25.35 -17.26 32.62
C ASN A 305 25.17 -18.29 31.47
N VAL A 306 23.95 -18.55 31.01
CA VAL A 306 23.62 -19.43 29.90
C VAL A 306 22.48 -18.75 29.14
N VAL A 307 22.81 -18.19 27.98
CA VAL A 307 21.80 -17.79 27.00
C VAL A 307 21.26 -19.09 26.39
N CYS A 308 20.21 -19.65 26.97
CA CYS A 308 19.41 -20.68 26.31
C CYS A 308 18.38 -19.97 25.42
N SER A 309 18.83 -19.30 24.36
CA SER A 309 17.94 -18.86 23.29
C SER A 309 17.44 -20.13 22.59
N ARG A 310 16.21 -20.55 22.88
CA ARG A 310 15.57 -21.61 22.09
C ARG A 310 15.33 -21.04 20.69
N GLU A 311 16.19 -21.40 19.75
CA GLU A 311 16.06 -20.95 18.35
C GLU A 311 14.70 -21.38 17.80
N LEU A 312 13.95 -20.45 17.19
CA LEU A 312 12.62 -20.79 16.65
C LEU A 312 12.73 -21.89 15.57
N GLY A 313 13.85 -22.03 14.88
CA GLY A 313 14.08 -23.10 13.90
C GLY A 313 14.07 -24.51 14.51
N SER A 314 14.24 -24.66 15.82
CA SER A 314 14.17 -25.95 16.53
C SER A 314 12.75 -26.33 16.98
N THR A 315 11.77 -25.46 16.75
CA THR A 315 10.41 -25.60 17.24
C THR A 315 9.64 -26.68 16.47
N THR A 316 8.90 -27.52 17.19
CA THR A 316 7.98 -28.47 16.53
C THR A 316 6.80 -27.74 15.91
N TRP A 317 6.17 -28.35 14.89
CA TRP A 317 4.99 -27.75 14.26
C TRP A 317 3.84 -27.49 15.25
N THR A 318 3.65 -28.38 16.23
CA THR A 318 2.63 -28.23 17.28
C THR A 318 2.90 -27.06 18.22
N GLU A 319 4.16 -26.85 18.61
CA GLU A 319 4.55 -25.70 19.44
C GLU A 319 4.43 -24.38 18.64
N ALA A 320 4.83 -24.39 17.37
CA ALA A 320 4.67 -23.23 16.51
C ALA A 320 3.18 -22.87 16.34
N ALA A 321 2.30 -23.86 16.16
CA ALA A 321 0.85 -23.66 16.08
C ALA A 321 0.27 -23.12 17.40
N ALA A 322 0.76 -23.59 18.55
CA ALA A 322 0.34 -23.10 19.86
C ALA A 322 0.68 -21.61 20.05
N VAL A 323 1.94 -21.22 19.81
CA VAL A 323 2.38 -19.82 19.94
C VAL A 323 1.65 -18.91 18.94
N SER A 324 1.52 -19.36 17.69
CA SER A 324 0.80 -18.63 16.64
C SER A 324 -0.68 -18.44 16.99
N GLY A 325 -1.32 -19.49 17.52
CA GLY A 325 -2.69 -19.46 18.00
C GLY A 325 -2.90 -18.44 19.12
N VAL A 326 -2.00 -18.41 20.11
CA VAL A 326 -2.10 -17.43 21.21
C VAL A 326 -1.88 -16.00 20.72
N ALA A 327 -0.88 -15.75 19.86
CA ALA A 327 -0.67 -14.42 19.27
C ALA A 327 -1.88 -13.96 18.42
N SER A 328 -2.51 -14.89 17.69
CA SER A 328 -3.75 -14.64 16.93
C SER A 328 -4.94 -14.31 17.84
N ALA A 329 -5.08 -15.03 18.96
CA ALA A 329 -6.11 -14.79 19.97
C ALA A 329 -5.90 -13.45 20.68
N MET A 330 -4.68 -13.10 21.08
CA MET A 330 -4.33 -11.79 21.64
C MET A 330 -4.69 -10.65 20.67
N SER A 331 -4.37 -10.81 19.38
CA SER A 331 -4.68 -9.80 18.36
C SER A 331 -6.19 -9.58 18.25
N ALA A 332 -6.97 -10.65 18.20
CA ALA A 332 -8.43 -10.56 18.14
C ALA A 332 -9.03 -10.01 19.45
N LEU A 333 -8.43 -10.32 20.60
CA LEU A 333 -8.85 -9.80 21.90
C LEU A 333 -8.67 -8.28 21.99
N VAL A 334 -7.50 -7.77 21.60
CA VAL A 334 -7.21 -6.33 21.56
C VAL A 334 -8.21 -5.62 20.65
N ARG A 335 -8.51 -6.19 19.48
CA ARG A 335 -9.51 -5.66 18.56
C ARG A 335 -10.93 -5.64 19.15
N ALA A 336 -11.31 -6.69 19.87
CA ALA A 336 -12.67 -6.84 20.37
C ALA A 336 -12.92 -6.06 21.67
N ARG A 337 -11.95 -6.06 22.60
CA ARG A 337 -12.13 -5.58 23.97
C ARG A 337 -10.92 -4.86 24.55
N GLY A 338 -9.98 -4.37 23.73
CA GLY A 338 -8.73 -3.75 24.22
C GLY A 338 -8.92 -2.70 25.32
N ALA A 339 -10.00 -1.92 25.23
CA ALA A 339 -10.28 -0.85 26.17
C ALA A 339 -10.94 -1.31 27.49
N ASP A 340 -11.36 -2.57 27.57
CA ASP A 340 -11.99 -3.23 28.73
C ASP A 340 -11.09 -4.33 29.33
N LEU A 341 -9.87 -4.51 28.80
CA LEU A 341 -8.93 -5.51 29.31
C LEU A 341 -8.36 -5.11 30.68
N PRO A 342 -8.19 -6.07 31.60
CA PRO A 342 -7.51 -5.82 32.86
C PRO A 342 -6.00 -5.60 32.65
N ALA A 343 -5.34 -4.97 33.63
CA ALA A 343 -3.93 -4.59 33.54
C ALA A 343 -3.02 -5.79 33.28
N HIS A 344 -3.22 -6.92 33.97
CA HIS A 344 -2.39 -8.11 33.81
C HIS A 344 -2.49 -8.76 32.42
N HIS A 345 -3.59 -8.56 31.69
CA HIS A 345 -3.71 -9.00 30.30
C HIS A 345 -2.88 -8.11 29.37
N TRP A 346 -2.89 -6.80 29.60
CA TRP A 346 -2.05 -5.86 28.84
C TRP A 346 -0.56 -6.11 29.08
N ASP A 347 -0.15 -6.37 30.32
CA ASP A 347 1.22 -6.74 30.66
C ASP A 347 1.64 -8.00 29.89
N PHE A 348 0.82 -9.06 29.95
CA PHE A 348 1.10 -10.31 29.26
C PHE A 348 1.21 -10.13 27.74
N ILE A 349 0.30 -9.34 27.14
CA ILE A 349 0.31 -9.05 25.69
C ILE A 349 1.59 -8.30 25.29
N ASN A 350 1.93 -7.21 25.99
CA ASN A 350 3.05 -6.35 25.63
C ASN A 350 4.40 -7.06 25.85
N ILE A 351 4.56 -7.78 26.97
CA ILE A 351 5.77 -8.55 27.27
C ILE A 351 5.96 -9.68 26.24
N SER A 352 4.89 -10.43 25.96
CA SER A 352 4.93 -11.52 24.97
C SER A 352 5.26 -10.98 23.58
N LEU A 353 4.65 -9.86 23.18
CA LEU A 353 4.90 -9.21 21.90
C LEU A 353 6.37 -8.81 21.73
N CYS A 354 6.93 -8.07 22.68
CA CYS A 354 8.33 -7.61 22.60
C CYS A 354 9.30 -8.79 22.50
N SER A 355 9.09 -9.83 23.30
CA SER A 355 10.00 -10.98 23.30
C SER A 355 9.86 -11.84 22.06
N LEU A 356 8.63 -12.09 21.59
CA LEU A 356 8.39 -12.83 20.35
C LEU A 356 8.96 -12.10 19.13
N VAL A 357 8.84 -10.76 19.04
CA VAL A 357 9.48 -9.99 17.96
C VAL A 357 11.00 -10.09 18.01
N ASN A 358 11.61 -10.10 19.20
CA ASN A 358 13.04 -10.35 19.34
C ASN A 358 13.43 -11.76 18.89
N SER A 359 12.70 -12.81 19.28
CA SER A 359 12.96 -14.19 18.83
C SER A 359 12.81 -14.35 17.31
N VAL A 360 11.83 -13.66 16.73
CA VAL A 360 11.56 -13.58 15.29
C VAL A 360 12.73 -12.89 14.56
N ARG A 361 13.29 -11.79 15.11
CA ARG A 361 14.53 -11.16 14.62
C ARG A 361 15.75 -12.09 14.71
N LEU A 362 16.00 -12.69 15.87
CA LEU A 362 17.14 -13.60 16.08
C LEU A 362 17.12 -14.79 15.10
N SER A 363 15.94 -15.31 14.81
CA SER A 363 15.76 -16.39 13.84
C SER A 363 16.04 -15.93 12.40
N ALA A 364 15.82 -14.65 12.10
CA ALA A 364 16.25 -14.07 10.82
C ALA A 364 17.78 -13.92 10.73
N GLU A 365 18.46 -13.57 11.83
CA GLU A 365 19.94 -13.53 11.88
C GLU A 365 20.56 -14.92 11.68
N ALA A 366 19.90 -15.96 12.19
CA ALA A 366 20.29 -17.36 11.99
C ALA A 366 19.91 -17.92 10.60
N ASN A 367 19.35 -17.10 9.70
CA ASN A 367 18.87 -17.51 8.37
C ASN A 367 17.77 -18.60 8.41
N GLN A 368 17.04 -18.72 9.54
CA GLN A 368 15.94 -19.67 9.74
C GLN A 368 14.57 -19.06 9.41
N TRP A 369 14.51 -17.77 9.09
CA TRP A 369 13.30 -17.03 8.72
C TRP A 369 12.41 -17.66 7.64
N PRO A 370 12.94 -18.24 6.54
CA PRO A 370 12.07 -18.73 5.46
C PRO A 370 11.40 -20.07 5.76
N THR A 371 11.63 -20.67 6.94
CA THR A 371 10.96 -21.91 7.37
C THR A 371 9.48 -21.68 7.68
N THR A 372 8.63 -22.68 7.47
CA THR A 372 7.18 -22.57 7.69
C THR A 372 6.86 -22.28 9.16
N THR A 373 7.56 -22.94 10.09
CA THR A 373 7.36 -22.73 11.54
C THR A 373 7.65 -21.30 11.97
N VAL A 374 8.81 -20.75 11.58
CA VAL A 374 9.19 -19.37 11.90
C VAL A 374 8.26 -18.39 11.20
N ALA A 375 7.92 -18.63 9.93
CA ALA A 375 7.03 -17.78 9.15
C ALA A 375 5.60 -17.71 9.73
N MET A 376 5.08 -18.83 10.22
CA MET A 376 3.77 -18.92 10.87
C MET A 376 3.75 -18.07 12.14
N ILE A 377 4.76 -18.21 13.01
CA ILE A 377 4.90 -17.42 14.24
C ILE A 377 5.06 -15.93 13.88
N ALA A 378 6.00 -15.61 13.00
CA ALA A 378 6.32 -14.24 12.59
C ALA A 378 5.07 -13.52 12.05
N ARG A 379 4.28 -14.17 11.19
CA ARG A 379 3.06 -13.57 10.63
C ARG A 379 2.09 -13.11 11.71
N HIS A 380 1.85 -13.93 12.73
CA HIS A 380 0.89 -13.63 13.80
C HIS A 380 1.44 -12.63 14.82
N VAL A 381 2.73 -12.73 15.16
CA VAL A 381 3.41 -11.80 16.06
C VAL A 381 3.47 -10.39 15.45
N LEU A 382 3.74 -10.28 14.14
CA LEU A 382 3.76 -8.99 13.44
C LEU A 382 2.34 -8.41 13.27
N GLU A 383 1.30 -9.23 13.20
CA GLU A 383 -0.09 -8.75 13.28
C GLU A 383 -0.44 -8.21 14.65
N LEU A 384 -0.01 -8.92 15.71
CA LEU A 384 -0.18 -8.46 17.08
C LEU A 384 0.51 -7.10 17.28
N ALA A 385 1.72 -6.93 16.73
CA ALA A 385 2.45 -5.66 16.76
C ALA A 385 1.63 -4.52 16.13
N ASP A 386 1.08 -4.74 14.92
CA ASP A 386 0.26 -3.74 14.22
C ASP A 386 -1.05 -3.45 14.98
N GLN A 387 -1.71 -4.49 15.51
CA GLN A 387 -2.98 -4.36 16.22
C GLN A 387 -2.83 -3.64 17.57
N VAL A 388 -1.78 -3.95 18.34
CA VAL A 388 -1.47 -3.26 19.60
C VAL A 388 -1.11 -1.80 19.32
N ALA A 389 -0.23 -1.54 18.35
CA ALA A 389 0.14 -0.17 17.98
C ALA A 389 -1.08 0.65 17.50
N THR A 390 -1.97 0.03 16.72
CA THR A 390 -3.23 0.66 16.29
C THR A 390 -4.11 1.03 17.47
N PHE A 391 -4.30 0.10 18.41
CA PHE A 391 -5.11 0.35 19.59
C PHE A 391 -4.53 1.47 20.46
N VAL A 392 -3.21 1.43 20.72
CA VAL A 392 -2.50 2.47 21.50
C VAL A 392 -2.69 3.86 20.89
N ASP A 393 -2.65 3.96 19.56
CA ASP A 393 -2.89 5.22 18.84
C ASP A 393 -4.34 5.71 18.95
N GLU A 394 -5.30 4.80 19.12
CA GLU A 394 -6.73 5.11 19.27
C GLU A 394 -7.10 5.52 20.69
N VAL A 395 -6.36 5.08 21.73
CA VAL A 395 -6.65 5.35 23.15
C VAL A 395 -6.98 6.83 23.44
N PRO A 396 -6.20 7.84 22.97
CA PRO A 396 -6.52 9.24 23.25
C PRO A 396 -7.90 9.64 22.72
N THR A 397 -8.27 9.16 21.52
CA THR A 397 -9.59 9.43 20.93
C THR A 397 -10.70 8.67 21.65
N LEU A 398 -10.45 7.43 22.07
CA LEU A 398 -11.39 6.63 22.87
C LEU A 398 -11.68 7.29 24.23
N GLY A 399 -10.65 7.84 24.88
CA GLY A 399 -10.78 8.57 26.15
C GLY A 399 -11.65 9.81 26.05
N THR A 400 -11.80 10.42 24.87
CA THR A 400 -12.76 11.53 24.66
C THR A 400 -14.21 11.06 24.53
N ARG A 401 -14.44 9.80 24.17
CA ARG A 401 -15.77 9.24 23.90
C ARG A 401 -16.32 8.46 25.09
N ARG A 402 -15.46 7.85 25.90
CA ARG A 402 -15.84 7.04 27.07
C ARG A 402 -14.79 7.15 28.17
N GLN A 403 -15.21 6.93 29.41
CA GLN A 403 -14.28 6.82 30.53
C GLN A 403 -13.49 5.50 30.41
N LEU A 404 -12.16 5.61 30.46
CA LEU A 404 -11.25 4.47 30.45
C LEU A 404 -10.73 4.21 31.87
N SER A 405 -10.31 2.98 32.13
CA SER A 405 -9.56 2.67 33.35
C SER A 405 -8.18 3.36 33.32
N ASP A 406 -7.63 3.63 34.51
CA ASP A 406 -6.38 4.36 34.64
C ASP A 406 -5.22 3.70 33.88
N HIS A 407 -5.14 2.36 33.89
CA HIS A 407 -4.09 1.62 33.17
C HIS A 407 -4.23 1.71 31.65
N VAL A 408 -5.45 1.65 31.10
CA VAL A 408 -5.67 1.81 29.65
C VAL A 408 -5.41 3.25 29.23
N ALA A 409 -5.78 4.23 30.05
CA ALA A 409 -5.49 5.63 29.79
C ALA A 409 -3.98 5.95 29.82
N ALA A 410 -3.21 5.24 30.65
CA ALA A 410 -1.75 5.35 30.75
C ALA A 410 -1.00 4.63 29.61
N LEU A 411 -1.65 3.70 28.91
CA LEU A 411 -1.05 2.83 27.90
C LEU A 411 -0.24 3.58 26.81
N PRO A 412 -0.64 4.75 26.28
CA PRO A 412 0.18 5.48 25.30
C PRO A 412 1.50 6.01 25.86
N THR A 413 1.53 6.38 27.13
CA THR A 413 2.75 6.84 27.81
C THR A 413 3.63 5.64 28.13
N GLU A 414 3.07 4.58 28.69
CA GLU A 414 3.80 3.34 28.97
C GLU A 414 4.37 2.70 27.70
N TRP A 415 3.58 2.66 26.62
CA TRP A 415 4.03 2.18 25.31
C TRP A 415 5.22 2.97 24.80
N ARG A 416 5.18 4.30 24.91
CA ARG A 416 6.29 5.18 24.49
C ARG A 416 7.57 4.91 25.28
N ASP A 417 7.45 4.74 26.60
CA ASP A 417 8.60 4.76 27.49
C ASP A 417 9.20 3.36 27.72
N VAL A 418 8.37 2.31 27.69
CA VAL A 418 8.75 0.93 28.06
C VAL A 418 8.85 0.01 26.84
N PHE A 419 7.83 0.00 25.96
CA PHE A 419 7.69 -1.07 24.96
C PHE A 419 8.18 -0.67 23.56
N ALA A 420 7.80 0.51 23.07
CA ALA A 420 8.13 0.99 21.73
C ALA A 420 9.65 1.05 21.43
N PRO A 421 10.53 1.48 22.34
CA PRO A 421 11.96 1.64 22.03
C PRO A 421 12.65 0.38 21.52
N GLU A 422 12.51 -0.73 22.24
CA GLU A 422 13.10 -2.01 21.85
C GLU A 422 12.27 -2.75 20.80
N LEU A 423 10.93 -2.67 20.86
CA LEU A 423 10.07 -3.26 19.85
C LEU A 423 10.38 -2.69 18.45
N TYR A 424 10.45 -1.37 18.33
CA TYR A 424 10.72 -0.70 17.06
C TYR A 424 12.15 -0.93 16.60
N ALA A 425 13.12 -0.99 17.51
CA ALA A 425 14.49 -1.36 17.16
C ALA A 425 14.54 -2.77 16.53
N ASN A 426 13.90 -3.76 17.17
CA ASN A 426 13.87 -5.13 16.66
C ASN A 426 13.13 -5.24 15.31
N LEU A 427 12.03 -4.50 15.11
CA LEU A 427 11.32 -4.46 13.82
C LEU A 427 12.19 -3.87 12.69
N LEU A 428 12.94 -2.80 12.99
CA LEU A 428 13.83 -2.18 12.00
C LEU A 428 15.02 -3.09 11.66
N LEU A 429 15.62 -3.75 12.64
CA LEU A 429 16.70 -4.72 12.41
C LEU A 429 16.22 -5.92 11.60
N LEU A 430 15.03 -6.43 11.94
CA LEU A 430 14.39 -7.48 11.16
C LEU A 430 14.18 -7.03 9.70
N ALA A 431 13.71 -5.80 9.48
CA ALA A 431 13.56 -5.25 8.14
C ALA A 431 14.91 -5.13 7.40
N ILE A 432 15.99 -4.73 8.09
CA ILE A 432 17.35 -4.71 7.54
C ILE A 432 17.77 -6.11 7.09
N ILE A 433 17.69 -7.11 7.97
CA ILE A 433 18.09 -8.49 7.67
C ILE A 433 17.31 -9.04 6.48
N VAL A 434 15.99 -8.81 6.47
CA VAL A 434 15.10 -9.23 5.38
C VAL A 434 15.48 -8.56 4.05
N LEU A 435 15.83 -7.27 4.04
CA LEU A 435 16.25 -6.57 2.83
C LEU A 435 17.64 -6.99 2.35
N GLU A 436 18.60 -7.14 3.26
CA GLU A 436 19.97 -7.56 2.95
C GLU A 436 20.02 -8.99 2.39
N ASN A 437 19.16 -9.89 2.87
CA ASN A 437 18.97 -11.21 2.30
C ASN A 437 18.13 -11.15 1.01
N GLY A 438 17.03 -10.38 1.02
CA GLY A 438 16.15 -10.10 -0.12
C GLY A 438 16.86 -9.65 -1.39
N ALA A 439 17.85 -8.77 -1.23
CA ALA A 439 18.66 -8.26 -2.33
C ALA A 439 19.49 -9.35 -3.04
N LYS A 440 19.85 -10.43 -2.35
CA LYS A 440 20.55 -11.59 -2.92
C LYS A 440 19.60 -12.49 -3.72
N TYR A 441 18.32 -12.53 -3.34
CA TYR A 441 17.29 -13.38 -3.95
C TYR A 441 16.70 -12.84 -5.26
N GLY A 442 17.30 -11.82 -5.89
CA GLY A 442 16.83 -11.31 -7.19
C GLY A 442 16.75 -12.38 -8.30
N GLU A 443 17.54 -13.45 -8.16
CA GLU A 443 17.66 -14.59 -9.08
C GLU A 443 16.84 -15.83 -8.63
N GLU A 444 16.45 -15.92 -7.36
CA GLU A 444 15.76 -17.10 -6.79
C GLU A 444 14.24 -16.90 -6.68
N MET A 445 13.49 -18.01 -6.69
CA MET A 445 12.02 -17.99 -6.61
C MET A 445 11.54 -17.60 -5.21
N VAL A 446 10.77 -16.51 -5.12
CA VAL A 446 10.09 -16.12 -3.88
C VAL A 446 9.05 -17.17 -3.50
N THR A 447 9.06 -17.59 -2.23
CA THR A 447 8.12 -18.59 -1.69
C THR A 447 6.98 -17.94 -0.90
N THR A 448 5.94 -18.72 -0.61
CA THR A 448 4.82 -18.30 0.26
C THR A 448 5.28 -17.80 1.63
N THR A 449 6.30 -18.42 2.23
CA THR A 449 6.84 -18.00 3.55
C THR A 449 7.40 -16.59 3.50
N HIS A 450 8.14 -16.23 2.44
CA HIS A 450 8.61 -14.85 2.23
C HIS A 450 7.45 -13.88 2.08
N VAL A 451 6.47 -14.19 1.22
CA VAL A 451 5.35 -13.28 0.92
C VAL A 451 4.54 -12.96 2.17
N VAL A 452 4.14 -14.00 2.92
CA VAL A 452 3.31 -13.85 4.11
C VAL A 452 4.04 -13.03 5.18
N THR A 453 5.31 -13.34 5.43
CA THR A 453 6.08 -12.70 6.51
C THR A 453 6.45 -11.26 6.20
N VAL A 454 6.92 -10.96 4.98
CA VAL A 454 7.28 -9.59 4.59
C VAL A 454 6.04 -8.72 4.50
N CYS A 455 4.91 -9.24 4.00
CA CYS A 455 3.65 -8.50 4.00
C CYS A 455 3.18 -8.19 5.43
N ALA A 456 3.39 -9.09 6.39
CA ALA A 456 3.10 -8.86 7.79
C ALA A 456 4.01 -7.78 8.37
N LEU A 457 5.32 -7.83 8.08
CA LEU A 457 6.33 -6.89 8.59
C LEU A 457 6.10 -5.46 8.12
N VAL A 458 5.62 -5.27 6.88
CA VAL A 458 5.32 -3.95 6.34
C VAL A 458 4.27 -3.20 7.18
N ARG A 459 3.31 -3.88 7.80
CA ARG A 459 2.22 -3.23 8.55
C ARG A 459 2.71 -2.46 9.79
N PRO A 460 3.41 -3.07 10.76
CA PRO A 460 3.94 -2.32 11.89
C PRO A 460 5.02 -1.31 11.48
N ILE A 461 5.82 -1.59 10.44
CA ILE A 461 6.80 -0.61 9.91
C ILE A 461 6.10 0.68 9.45
N ARG A 462 4.96 0.57 8.75
CA ARG A 462 4.19 1.76 8.30
C ARG A 462 3.71 2.67 9.43
N ARG A 463 3.52 2.13 10.63
CA ARG A 463 3.06 2.87 11.81
C ARG A 463 4.20 3.31 12.73
N LEU A 464 5.41 2.80 12.50
CA LEU A 464 6.56 3.05 13.33
C LEU A 464 6.87 4.55 13.37
N ARG A 465 7.02 5.08 14.58
CA ARG A 465 7.41 6.48 14.81
C ARG A 465 8.89 6.54 15.15
N TRP A 466 9.68 7.15 14.27
CA TRP A 466 11.13 7.27 14.45
C TRP A 466 11.56 7.85 15.82
N PRO A 467 10.89 8.89 16.37
CA PRO A 467 11.25 9.44 17.69
C PRO A 467 11.20 8.41 18.82
N LEU A 468 10.40 7.37 18.68
CA LEU A 468 10.21 6.33 19.69
C LEU A 468 11.27 5.23 19.63
N VAL A 469 12.09 5.15 18.58
CA VAL A 469 13.20 4.19 18.51
C VAL A 469 14.25 4.56 19.57
N GLY A 470 14.74 3.57 20.32
CA GLY A 470 15.73 3.79 21.39
C GLY A 470 16.95 4.59 20.93
N ALA A 471 17.28 5.66 21.67
CA ALA A 471 18.33 6.61 21.29
C ALA A 471 19.71 5.94 21.13
N ALA A 472 20.03 4.96 21.98
CA ALA A 472 21.27 4.19 21.88
C ALA A 472 21.37 3.43 20.55
N ARG A 473 20.28 2.79 20.11
CA ARG A 473 20.23 2.05 18.83
C ARG A 473 20.33 2.99 17.63
N ARG A 474 19.65 4.15 17.68
CA ARG A 474 19.76 5.18 16.61
C ARG A 474 21.19 5.69 16.42
N ALA A 475 21.97 5.77 17.50
CA ALA A 475 23.36 6.21 17.46
C ALA A 475 24.35 5.09 17.06
N GLN A 476 23.91 3.83 17.03
CA GLN A 476 24.75 2.66 16.76
C GLN A 476 24.33 1.97 15.46
N ASP A 477 23.48 0.96 15.56
CA ASP A 477 23.18 0.01 14.50
C ASP A 477 21.94 0.38 13.68
N LEU A 478 21.17 1.39 14.10
CA LEU A 478 20.00 1.93 13.41
C LEU A 478 20.20 3.39 13.01
N SER A 479 21.37 3.75 12.48
CA SER A 479 21.56 5.11 11.94
C SER A 479 20.69 5.33 10.68
N PRO A 480 20.14 6.54 10.46
CA PRO A 480 19.42 6.86 9.23
C PRO A 480 20.24 6.60 7.96
N GLU A 481 21.55 6.82 8.01
CA GLU A 481 22.47 6.54 6.91
C GLU A 481 22.53 5.04 6.58
N ARG A 482 22.64 4.15 7.58
CA ARG A 482 22.63 2.70 7.36
C ARG A 482 21.31 2.26 6.73
N LEU A 483 20.19 2.74 7.27
CA LEU A 483 18.85 2.40 6.75
C LEU A 483 18.68 2.92 5.31
N ALA A 484 19.17 4.12 5.01
CA ALA A 484 19.20 4.67 3.65
C ALA A 484 20.03 3.81 2.70
N ALA A 485 21.22 3.37 3.12
CA ALA A 485 22.09 2.50 2.34
C ALA A 485 21.43 1.13 2.04
N VAL A 486 20.81 0.50 3.04
CA VAL A 486 20.10 -0.78 2.87
C VAL A 486 18.90 -0.64 1.92
N CYS A 487 18.09 0.42 2.09
CA CYS A 487 16.97 0.70 1.18
C CYS A 487 17.47 0.96 -0.24
N GLY A 488 18.51 1.81 -0.38
CA GLY A 488 19.12 2.13 -1.67
C GLY A 488 19.68 0.89 -2.37
N ALA A 489 20.32 -0.03 -1.64
CA ALA A 489 20.81 -1.28 -2.18
C ALA A 489 19.66 -2.19 -2.65
N ALA A 490 18.57 -2.28 -1.88
CA ALA A 490 17.39 -3.06 -2.25
C ALA A 490 16.70 -2.53 -3.52
N PHE A 491 16.66 -1.21 -3.73
CA PHE A 491 16.16 -0.61 -4.97
C PHE A 491 17.11 -0.84 -6.16
N ALA A 492 18.42 -0.79 -5.92
CA ALA A 492 19.44 -0.95 -6.96
C ALA A 492 19.63 -2.40 -7.40
N ALA A 493 19.34 -3.36 -6.51
CA ALA A 493 19.14 -4.76 -6.86
C ALA A 493 17.78 -4.89 -7.58
N PRO A 494 17.66 -5.64 -8.70
CA PRO A 494 16.38 -5.92 -9.37
C PRO A 494 15.47 -6.83 -8.52
N ALA A 495 15.21 -6.42 -7.29
CA ALA A 495 14.56 -7.19 -6.25
C ALA A 495 13.08 -7.43 -6.58
N HIS A 496 12.54 -8.50 -6.00
CA HIS A 496 11.12 -8.81 -6.11
C HIS A 496 10.27 -7.65 -5.55
N PRO A 497 9.08 -7.34 -6.12
CA PRO A 497 8.22 -6.23 -5.67
C PRO A 497 7.90 -6.22 -4.17
N LEU A 498 7.89 -7.40 -3.55
CA LEU A 498 7.74 -7.59 -2.11
C LEU A 498 8.81 -6.82 -1.30
N TYR A 499 10.08 -6.96 -1.66
CA TYR A 499 11.20 -6.32 -0.98
C TYR A 499 11.27 -4.83 -1.31
N LEU A 500 10.94 -4.44 -2.55
CA LEU A 500 10.81 -3.04 -2.94
C LEU A 500 9.74 -2.32 -2.11
N ARG A 501 8.62 -2.99 -1.82
CA ARG A 501 7.57 -2.47 -0.94
C ARG A 501 8.05 -2.28 0.49
N LEU A 502 8.81 -3.24 1.04
CA LEU A 502 9.41 -3.11 2.37
C LEU A 502 10.40 -1.93 2.42
N ALA A 503 11.31 -1.85 1.45
CA ALA A 503 12.27 -0.74 1.34
C ALA A 503 11.57 0.62 1.21
N TYR A 504 10.48 0.70 0.45
CA TYR A 504 9.69 1.93 0.28
C TYR A 504 9.08 2.46 1.59
N TYR A 505 8.56 1.58 2.44
CA TYR A 505 8.01 1.98 3.73
C TYR A 505 9.09 2.18 4.80
N LEU A 506 10.16 1.40 4.77
CA LEU A 506 11.31 1.62 5.64
C LEU A 506 11.96 2.98 5.37
N LEU A 507 12.13 3.33 4.09
CA LEU A 507 12.62 4.62 3.66
C LEU A 507 11.69 5.76 4.10
N HIS A 508 10.36 5.56 4.02
CA HIS A 508 9.38 6.54 4.51
C HIS A 508 9.58 6.90 5.98
N CYS A 509 9.85 5.90 6.84
CA CYS A 509 10.07 6.11 8.28
C CYS A 509 11.28 6.99 8.59
N ILE A 510 12.30 6.98 7.74
CA ILE A 510 13.56 7.71 7.95
C ILE A 510 13.66 9.03 7.14
N MET A 511 12.73 9.30 6.22
CA MET A 511 12.78 10.51 5.40
C MET A 511 12.73 11.81 6.21
N GLU A 512 11.90 11.86 7.26
CA GLU A 512 11.85 13.02 8.15
C GLU A 512 13.14 13.20 8.97
N PRO A 513 13.67 12.16 9.62
CA PRO A 513 14.99 12.22 10.26
C PRO A 513 16.11 12.70 9.34
N LEU A 514 16.18 12.18 8.11
CA LEU A 514 17.18 12.58 7.12
C LEU A 514 17.02 14.06 6.73
N PHE A 515 15.79 14.52 6.53
CA PHE A 515 15.51 15.92 6.23
C PHE A 515 15.92 16.85 7.39
N ASN A 516 15.58 16.49 8.63
CA ASN A 516 15.93 17.28 9.80
C ASN A 516 17.45 17.36 10.01
N ASP A 517 18.16 16.26 9.76
CA ASP A 517 19.63 16.22 9.77
C ASP A 517 20.24 17.11 8.69
N ASP A 518 19.66 17.15 7.48
CA ASP A 518 20.11 18.07 6.42
C ASP A 518 19.91 19.54 6.81
N VAL A 519 18.78 19.87 7.44
CA VAL A 519 18.49 21.23 7.95
C VAL A 519 19.51 21.63 9.03
N GLU A 520 19.81 20.72 9.95
CA GLU A 520 20.78 20.96 11.02
C GLU A 520 22.20 21.13 10.46
N LYS A 521 22.63 20.24 9.57
CA LYS A 521 23.91 20.34 8.85
C LYS A 521 24.06 21.65 8.10
N LEU A 522 23.01 22.07 7.37
CA LEU A 522 23.01 23.33 6.63
C LEU A 522 23.16 24.50 7.59
N LYS A 523 22.39 24.52 8.69
CA LYS A 523 22.45 25.59 9.69
C LYS A 523 23.83 25.69 10.34
N VAL A 524 24.40 24.57 10.77
CA VAL A 524 25.75 24.52 11.38
C VAL A 524 26.81 25.02 10.40
N TRP A 525 26.68 24.68 9.11
CA TRP A 525 27.60 25.15 8.09
C TRP A 525 27.42 26.65 7.80
N THR A 526 26.19 27.16 7.68
CA THR A 526 25.94 28.59 7.43
C THR A 526 26.31 29.50 8.61
N ASP A 527 26.18 29.01 9.84
CA ASP A 527 26.50 29.76 11.05
C ASP A 527 28.01 29.76 11.35
N ASN A 528 28.82 29.02 10.59
CA ASN A 528 30.27 28.96 10.77
C ASN A 528 30.94 30.19 10.13
N GLU A 529 31.68 30.97 10.92
CA GLU A 529 32.38 32.17 10.45
C GLU A 529 33.39 31.91 9.33
N ASN A 530 33.88 30.67 9.20
CA ASN A 530 34.79 30.22 8.14
C ASN A 530 34.08 29.28 7.12
N ALA A 531 32.77 29.39 6.93
CA ALA A 531 32.00 28.51 6.03
C ALA A 531 32.57 28.42 4.60
N ASP A 532 33.18 29.51 4.11
CA ASP A 532 33.81 29.57 2.78
C ASP A 532 35.09 28.71 2.67
N ASP A 533 35.74 28.40 3.80
CA ASP A 533 36.98 27.61 3.88
C ASP A 533 36.76 26.14 4.27
N ILE A 534 35.52 25.76 4.62
CA ILE A 534 35.16 24.41 5.09
C ILE A 534 34.41 23.65 3.99
N GLU A 535 34.80 22.40 3.77
CA GLU A 535 34.14 21.50 2.82
C GLU A 535 32.64 21.37 3.15
N ARG A 536 31.81 21.53 2.12
CA ARG A 536 30.35 21.56 2.29
C ARG A 536 29.84 20.23 2.87
N PRO A 537 28.81 20.28 3.73
CA PRO A 537 28.27 19.07 4.34
C PRO A 537 27.62 18.16 3.29
N ARG A 538 27.82 16.85 3.47
CA ARG A 538 27.15 15.83 2.65
C ARG A 538 25.69 15.67 3.12
N PHE A 539 24.76 16.14 2.28
CA PHE A 539 23.32 16.00 2.49
C PHE A 539 22.79 14.62 2.14
N SER A 540 21.64 14.26 2.72
CA SER A 540 21.05 12.93 2.72
C SER A 540 20.71 12.37 1.34
N LEU A 541 20.38 13.22 0.35
CA LEU A 541 20.17 12.76 -1.03
C LEU A 541 21.42 12.09 -1.63
N HIS A 542 22.63 12.48 -1.21
CA HIS A 542 23.89 11.88 -1.67
C HIS A 542 24.11 10.45 -1.18
N TYR A 543 23.33 9.96 -0.21
CA TYR A 543 23.34 8.53 0.15
C TYR A 543 22.74 7.66 -0.97
N PHE A 544 21.89 8.24 -1.82
CA PHE A 544 21.18 7.51 -2.87
C PHE A 544 21.78 7.67 -4.26
N GLU A 545 22.84 8.47 -4.45
CA GLU A 545 23.37 8.79 -5.77
C GLU A 545 23.69 7.55 -6.62
N HIS A 546 24.39 6.58 -6.03
CA HIS A 546 24.73 5.32 -6.69
C HIS A 546 23.48 4.50 -7.05
N SER A 547 22.56 4.36 -6.09
CA SER A 547 21.31 3.63 -6.28
C SER A 547 20.43 4.27 -7.34
N LEU A 548 20.34 5.60 -7.35
CA LEU A 548 19.57 6.37 -8.31
C LEU A 548 20.07 6.12 -9.73
N ARG A 549 21.39 6.27 -9.94
CA ARG A 549 22.06 6.02 -11.23
C ARG A 549 21.81 4.59 -11.69
N ARG A 550 22.00 3.61 -10.81
CA ARG A 550 21.79 2.20 -11.15
C ARG A 550 20.36 1.91 -11.58
N VAL A 551 19.39 2.43 -10.84
CA VAL A 551 17.97 2.19 -11.14
C VAL A 551 17.53 2.92 -12.42
N GLN A 552 18.09 4.10 -12.72
CA GLN A 552 17.91 4.76 -14.01
C GLN A 552 18.45 3.93 -15.18
N GLU A 553 19.66 3.36 -15.05
CA GLU A 553 20.24 2.47 -16.06
C GLU A 553 19.33 1.28 -16.35
N LEU A 554 18.83 0.62 -15.29
CA LEU A 554 17.94 -0.53 -15.41
C LEU A 554 16.59 -0.16 -16.04
N ALA A 555 16.00 0.97 -15.66
CA ALA A 555 14.75 1.46 -16.24
C ALA A 555 14.92 1.83 -17.73
N ASN A 556 16.02 2.48 -18.09
CA ASN A 556 16.34 2.81 -19.48
C ASN A 556 16.60 1.55 -20.31
N ALA A 557 17.29 0.55 -19.76
CA ALA A 557 17.48 -0.74 -20.41
C ALA A 557 16.15 -1.49 -20.63
N ALA A 558 15.26 -1.48 -19.63
CA ALA A 558 13.93 -2.09 -19.73
C ALA A 558 13.07 -1.45 -20.82
N LEU A 559 13.25 -0.15 -21.10
CA LEU A 559 12.49 0.62 -22.08
C LEU A 559 13.28 0.97 -23.35
N HIS A 560 14.40 0.30 -23.62
CA HIS A 560 15.29 0.64 -24.75
C HIS A 560 14.58 0.53 -26.11
N ALA A 561 13.64 -0.41 -26.23
CA ALA A 561 12.87 -0.66 -27.45
C ALA A 561 11.62 0.25 -27.60
N VAL A 562 11.34 1.09 -26.61
CA VAL A 562 10.11 1.91 -26.56
C VAL A 562 10.47 3.38 -26.74
N THR A 563 10.14 3.94 -27.91
CA THR A 563 10.37 5.35 -28.21
C THR A 563 9.31 6.23 -27.55
N THR A 564 9.74 7.24 -26.78
CA THR A 564 8.83 8.19 -26.12
C THR A 564 7.93 8.88 -27.14
N GLY A 565 6.60 8.77 -26.95
CA GLY A 565 5.61 9.41 -27.82
C GLY A 565 5.20 8.61 -29.06
N GLU A 566 5.85 7.48 -29.35
CA GLU A 566 5.50 6.58 -30.46
C GLU A 566 4.91 5.25 -29.96
N ALA A 567 5.40 4.76 -28.81
CA ALA A 567 4.99 3.50 -28.22
C ALA A 567 4.92 3.59 -26.69
N THR A 568 4.16 2.67 -26.09
CA THR A 568 4.00 2.53 -24.65
C THR A 568 4.35 1.11 -24.21
N SER A 569 4.83 0.96 -22.98
CA SER A 569 5.17 -0.34 -22.39
C SER A 569 4.18 -0.70 -21.30
N GLU A 570 3.63 -1.90 -21.38
CA GLU A 570 2.89 -2.55 -20.28
C GLU A 570 3.70 -3.79 -19.87
N PRO A 571 4.73 -3.64 -19.00
CA PRO A 571 5.60 -4.75 -18.65
C PRO A 571 4.81 -5.82 -17.89
N ALA A 572 5.03 -7.09 -18.26
CA ALA A 572 4.39 -8.20 -17.59
C ALA A 572 4.67 -8.16 -16.07
N PRO A 573 3.68 -8.41 -15.20
CA PRO A 573 3.87 -8.43 -13.76
C PRO A 573 5.04 -9.33 -13.35
N ALA A 574 5.83 -8.86 -12.38
CA ALA A 574 7.01 -9.53 -11.84
C ALA A 574 8.17 -9.82 -12.85
N SER A 575 8.07 -9.41 -14.12
CA SER A 575 9.20 -9.44 -15.07
C SER A 575 10.37 -8.56 -14.60
N GLU A 576 11.58 -8.82 -15.12
CA GLU A 576 12.76 -7.98 -14.81
C GLU A 576 12.51 -6.50 -15.15
N ALA A 577 11.89 -6.24 -16.30
CA ALA A 577 11.47 -4.90 -16.71
C ALA A 577 10.50 -4.27 -15.70
N HIS A 578 9.46 -5.01 -15.29
CA HIS A 578 8.52 -4.53 -14.27
C HIS A 578 9.21 -4.21 -12.93
N ARG A 579 10.13 -5.07 -12.47
CA ARG A 579 10.89 -4.85 -11.22
C ARG A 579 11.76 -3.60 -11.28
N ALA A 580 12.52 -3.44 -12.37
CA ALA A 580 13.38 -2.28 -12.59
C ALA A 580 12.59 -0.96 -12.62
N LEU A 581 11.48 -0.95 -13.35
CA LEU A 581 10.60 0.22 -13.48
C LEU A 581 9.92 0.55 -12.15
N LEU A 582 9.42 -0.46 -11.43
CA LEU A 582 8.82 -0.26 -10.11
C LEU A 582 9.84 0.29 -9.11
N ALA A 583 11.07 -0.24 -9.08
CA ALA A 583 12.14 0.27 -8.23
C ALA A 583 12.44 1.75 -8.55
N HIS A 584 12.49 2.11 -9.83
CA HIS A 584 12.70 3.48 -10.27
C HIS A 584 11.61 4.41 -9.76
N LEU A 585 10.35 4.08 -10.01
CA LEU A 585 9.23 4.93 -9.62
C LEU A 585 9.10 5.07 -8.09
N LEU A 586 9.29 3.99 -7.33
CA LEU A 586 9.17 4.01 -5.88
C LEU A 586 10.28 4.82 -5.20
N LEU A 587 11.54 4.63 -5.61
CA LEU A 587 12.66 5.44 -5.10
C LEU A 587 12.47 6.91 -5.47
N SER A 588 12.02 7.17 -6.70
CA SER A 588 11.77 8.52 -7.19
C SER A 588 10.73 9.27 -6.38
N GLU A 589 9.59 8.62 -6.10
CA GLU A 589 8.53 9.20 -5.30
C GLU A 589 9.05 9.62 -3.92
N ARG A 590 9.86 8.78 -3.26
CA ARG A 590 10.40 9.07 -1.93
C ARG A 590 11.39 10.23 -1.93
N LEU A 591 12.35 10.24 -2.85
CA LEU A 591 13.34 11.32 -2.92
C LEU A 591 12.70 12.67 -3.28
N LEU A 592 11.76 12.67 -4.24
CA LEU A 592 11.00 13.87 -4.59
C LEU A 592 10.09 14.33 -3.45
N SER A 593 9.55 13.41 -2.65
CA SER A 593 8.76 13.77 -1.47
C SER A 593 9.58 14.54 -0.43
N VAL A 594 10.84 14.16 -0.20
CA VAL A 594 11.72 14.95 0.70
C VAL A 594 12.12 16.27 0.07
N ALA A 595 12.39 16.28 -1.23
CA ALA A 595 12.68 17.52 -1.93
C ALA A 595 11.53 18.54 -1.83
N ARG A 596 10.28 18.09 -1.96
CA ARG A 596 9.08 18.93 -1.77
C ARG A 596 9.01 19.58 -0.40
N ARG A 597 9.50 18.91 0.66
CA ARG A 597 9.50 19.49 2.02
C ARG A 597 10.48 20.65 2.17
N ALA A 598 11.53 20.70 1.37
CA ALA A 598 12.46 21.82 1.36
C ALA A 598 11.89 23.08 0.67
N HIS A 599 10.64 23.07 0.18
CA HIS A 599 10.05 24.19 -0.57
C HIS A 599 10.15 25.54 0.14
N ASP A 600 9.98 25.54 1.46
CA ASP A 600 10.01 26.75 2.27
C ASP A 600 11.43 27.09 2.80
N LEU A 601 12.46 26.33 2.39
CA LEU A 601 13.87 26.51 2.73
C LEU A 601 14.69 26.68 1.44
N PRO A 602 14.79 27.92 0.90
CA PRO A 602 15.37 28.18 -0.42
C PRO A 602 16.78 27.62 -0.59
N ASP A 603 17.63 27.78 0.43
CA ASP A 603 19.02 27.32 0.39
C ASP A 603 19.08 25.80 0.27
N LEU A 604 18.35 25.06 1.10
CA LEU A 604 18.31 23.59 1.02
C LEU A 604 17.68 23.10 -0.30
N MET A 605 16.64 23.78 -0.77
CA MET A 605 15.98 23.47 -2.05
C MET A 605 16.94 23.65 -3.23
N GLU A 606 17.76 24.70 -3.26
CA GLU A 606 18.77 24.89 -4.31
C GLU A 606 19.74 23.71 -4.38
N HIS A 607 20.16 23.17 -3.22
CA HIS A 607 21.03 21.99 -3.16
C HIS A 607 20.35 20.74 -3.70
N TYR A 608 19.10 20.48 -3.34
CA TYR A 608 18.35 19.34 -3.86
C TYR A 608 18.11 19.47 -5.37
N ILE A 609 17.79 20.66 -5.86
CA ILE A 609 17.67 20.93 -7.31
C ILE A 609 19.00 20.67 -8.02
N ALA A 610 20.12 21.12 -7.45
CA ALA A 610 21.45 20.89 -8.01
C ALA A 610 21.78 19.39 -8.10
N PHE A 611 21.47 18.61 -7.07
CA PHE A 611 21.62 17.16 -7.07
C PHE A 611 20.86 16.51 -8.24
N PHE A 612 19.56 16.80 -8.38
CA PHE A 612 18.76 16.22 -9.46
C PHE A 612 19.21 16.68 -10.86
N ARG A 613 19.63 17.94 -11.00
CA ARG A 613 20.18 18.47 -12.26
C ARG A 613 21.49 17.77 -12.65
N GLY A 614 22.40 17.58 -11.69
CA GLY A 614 23.68 16.92 -11.94
C GLY A 614 23.54 15.49 -12.46
N SER A 615 22.46 14.81 -12.05
CA SER A 615 22.13 13.44 -12.47
C SER A 615 21.24 13.31 -13.71
N ASP A 616 20.88 14.42 -14.39
CA ASP A 616 19.86 14.48 -15.45
C ASP A 616 18.58 13.69 -15.13
N TYR A 617 18.25 13.68 -13.84
CA TYR A 617 17.36 12.68 -13.28
C TYR A 617 15.90 12.94 -13.61
N ILE A 618 15.48 14.20 -13.52
CA ILE A 618 14.10 14.59 -13.82
C ILE A 618 13.76 14.32 -15.28
N ALA A 619 14.70 14.56 -16.21
CA ALA A 619 14.49 14.25 -17.62
C ALA A 619 14.32 12.74 -17.85
N THR A 620 15.17 11.92 -17.22
CA THR A 620 15.07 10.46 -17.29
C THR A 620 13.73 9.96 -16.71
N LEU A 621 13.36 10.43 -15.52
CA LEU A 621 12.11 10.05 -14.86
C LEU A 621 10.89 10.40 -15.73
N LEU A 622 10.85 11.61 -16.29
CA LEU A 622 9.77 12.02 -17.20
C LEU A 622 9.70 11.12 -18.45
N CYS A 623 10.85 10.79 -19.05
CA CYS A 623 10.90 9.87 -20.19
C CYS A 623 10.36 8.48 -19.83
N VAL A 624 10.76 7.93 -18.69
CA VAL A 624 10.25 6.63 -18.18
C VAL A 624 8.75 6.71 -17.96
N CYS A 625 8.25 7.71 -17.23
CA CYS A 625 6.82 7.87 -16.96
C CYS A 625 6.01 7.97 -18.26
N LEU A 626 6.45 8.76 -19.24
CA LEU A 626 5.75 8.93 -20.52
C LEU A 626 5.65 7.63 -21.33
N ARG A 627 6.68 6.77 -21.26
CA ARG A 627 6.67 5.45 -21.93
C ARG A 627 5.79 4.42 -21.22
N LEU A 628 5.41 4.67 -19.97
CA LEU A 628 4.52 3.80 -19.18
C LEU A 628 3.08 4.27 -19.17
N VAL A 629 2.77 5.44 -19.73
CA VAL A 629 1.38 5.88 -19.90
C VAL A 629 0.68 4.88 -20.83
N PRO A 630 -0.44 4.25 -20.43
CA PRO A 630 -1.20 3.36 -21.31
C PRO A 630 -1.49 4.00 -22.68
N ALA A 631 -1.30 3.27 -23.79
CA ALA A 631 -1.54 3.79 -25.15
C ALA A 631 -2.94 4.38 -25.32
N ARG A 632 -3.94 3.78 -24.66
CA ARG A 632 -5.34 4.23 -24.59
C ARG A 632 -5.52 5.66 -24.03
N LEU A 633 -4.52 6.21 -23.35
CA LEU A 633 -4.51 7.59 -22.83
C LEU A 633 -3.82 8.60 -23.74
N LEU A 634 -3.08 8.14 -24.76
CA LEU A 634 -2.36 9.01 -25.71
C LEU A 634 -3.18 9.34 -26.97
N GLY A 635 -4.35 8.71 -27.15
CA GLY A 635 -5.26 8.98 -28.27
C GLY A 635 -6.08 10.26 -28.10
N PRO A 636 -6.55 10.89 -29.20
CA PRO A 636 -7.46 12.03 -29.12
C PRO A 636 -8.84 11.59 -28.59
N GLY A 637 -9.16 11.93 -27.33
CA GLY A 637 -10.44 11.60 -26.71
C GLY A 637 -10.46 11.88 -25.20
N THR A 638 -11.62 11.72 -24.57
CA THR A 638 -11.72 11.65 -23.10
C THR A 638 -11.04 10.38 -22.59
N PRO A 639 -10.24 10.44 -21.51
CA PRO A 639 -9.60 9.26 -20.96
C PRO A 639 -10.65 8.21 -20.54
N PRO A 640 -10.35 6.90 -20.63
CA PRO A 640 -11.26 5.85 -20.20
C PRO A 640 -11.70 6.05 -18.74
N PRO A 641 -12.94 5.67 -18.35
CA PRO A 641 -13.49 5.94 -17.01
C PRO A 641 -12.63 5.42 -15.86
N GLU A 642 -11.97 4.28 -16.07
CA GLU A 642 -11.03 3.64 -15.12
C GLU A 642 -9.78 4.51 -14.83
N TYR A 643 -9.37 5.34 -15.79
CA TYR A 643 -8.28 6.31 -15.63
C TYR A 643 -8.79 7.72 -15.39
N ALA A 644 -10.11 7.94 -15.46
CA ALA A 644 -10.68 9.25 -15.23
C ALA A 644 -10.16 9.79 -13.91
N SER A 645 -10.17 9.02 -12.82
CA SER A 645 -9.62 9.43 -11.51
C SER A 645 -8.14 9.89 -11.53
N LEU A 646 -7.27 9.35 -12.39
CA LEU A 646 -5.90 9.84 -12.56
C LEU A 646 -5.85 11.25 -13.18
N PHE A 647 -6.87 11.61 -13.95
CA PHE A 647 -7.08 12.94 -14.53
C PHE A 647 -8.17 13.74 -13.79
N THR A 648 -8.90 13.11 -12.85
CA THR A 648 -10.14 13.56 -12.22
C THR A 648 -10.31 12.97 -10.81
N THR A 649 -9.34 13.10 -9.89
CA THR A 649 -9.50 13.17 -8.40
C THR A 649 -8.14 12.93 -7.72
N ASP A 650 -7.61 13.85 -6.92
CA ASP A 650 -8.05 14.09 -5.52
C ASP A 650 -8.30 15.61 -5.20
N PRO A 651 -8.88 15.99 -4.04
CA PRO A 651 -10.16 16.72 -3.92
C PRO A 651 -10.03 18.23 -3.71
N ASP A 652 -8.89 18.83 -4.05
CA ASP A 652 -8.63 20.27 -3.83
C ASP A 652 -8.19 21.03 -5.09
N PHE A 653 -8.40 20.50 -6.31
CA PHE A 653 -7.90 21.15 -7.53
C PHE A 653 -8.99 21.80 -8.41
N PRO A 654 -8.92 23.10 -8.78
CA PRO A 654 -10.12 23.95 -8.89
C PRO A 654 -10.56 24.31 -10.32
N CYS A 655 -10.54 23.41 -11.31
CA CYS A 655 -10.71 23.83 -12.72
C CYS A 655 -12.00 23.45 -13.45
N THR A 656 -12.79 22.48 -12.97
CA THR A 656 -14.12 22.13 -13.53
C THR A 656 -15.22 22.19 -12.46
N GLY A 657 -16.47 22.48 -12.83
CA GLY A 657 -17.59 22.64 -11.87
C GLY A 657 -17.61 23.98 -11.09
N ARG A 658 -16.82 24.96 -11.53
CA ARG A 658 -16.64 26.23 -10.83
C ARG A 658 -17.92 27.06 -10.75
N THR A 659 -18.28 27.48 -9.55
CA THR A 659 -19.42 28.36 -9.27
C THR A 659 -18.94 29.60 -8.52
N VAL A 660 -19.19 30.79 -9.06
CA VAL A 660 -18.93 32.05 -8.36
C VAL A 660 -20.13 32.35 -7.47
N ILE A 661 -19.86 32.57 -6.19
CA ILE A 661 -20.86 32.97 -5.20
C ILE A 661 -20.61 34.43 -4.84
N LEU A 662 -21.59 35.30 -5.10
CA LEU A 662 -21.56 36.68 -4.67
C LEU A 662 -22.51 36.83 -3.49
N GLN A 663 -21.96 37.17 -2.32
CA GLN A 663 -22.75 37.57 -1.16
C GLN A 663 -22.68 39.10 -0.99
N TYR A 664 -23.83 39.75 -1.03
CA TYR A 664 -23.94 41.20 -0.84
C TYR A 664 -25.24 41.56 -0.14
N ALA A 665 -25.15 42.40 0.89
CA ALA A 665 -26.31 42.87 1.67
C ALA A 665 -27.24 41.74 2.17
N GLY A 666 -26.67 40.60 2.56
CA GLY A 666 -27.41 39.44 3.05
C GLY A 666 -28.06 38.55 1.97
N GLY A 667 -27.94 38.90 0.68
CA GLY A 667 -28.35 38.07 -0.44
C GLY A 667 -27.19 37.25 -1.01
N GLU A 668 -27.48 36.05 -1.50
CA GLU A 668 -26.50 35.17 -2.15
C GLU A 668 -26.92 34.88 -3.61
N CYS A 669 -25.99 35.04 -4.55
CA CYS A 669 -26.18 34.66 -5.95
C CYS A 669 -25.07 33.70 -6.41
N ARG A 670 -25.46 32.58 -7.03
CA ARG A 670 -24.54 31.55 -7.53
C ARG A 670 -24.56 31.50 -9.06
N LYS A 671 -23.39 31.47 -9.70
CA LYS A 671 -23.28 31.32 -11.16
C LYS A 671 -22.15 30.40 -11.58
N GLY A 672 -22.46 29.38 -12.37
CA GLY A 672 -21.46 28.47 -12.96
C GLY A 672 -20.58 29.19 -13.99
N THR A 673 -19.28 28.87 -14.01
CA THR A 673 -18.30 29.42 -14.96
C THR A 673 -17.67 28.31 -15.80
N SER A 674 -17.76 28.41 -17.12
CA SER A 674 -17.25 27.40 -18.07
C SER A 674 -16.11 27.90 -18.97
N LYS A 675 -15.63 29.14 -18.80
CA LYS A 675 -14.56 29.74 -19.63
C LYS A 675 -13.47 30.36 -18.78
N ASN A 676 -12.21 30.14 -19.19
CA ASN A 676 -10.96 30.69 -18.64
C ASN A 676 -10.66 30.28 -17.19
N CYS A 677 -9.43 30.50 -16.70
CA CYS A 677 -9.09 30.33 -15.28
C CYS A 677 -9.64 31.52 -14.46
N ILE A 678 -10.04 31.30 -13.20
CA ILE A 678 -10.53 32.40 -12.34
C ILE A 678 -9.35 33.34 -12.05
N GLN A 679 -9.58 34.63 -12.21
CA GLN A 679 -8.60 35.66 -11.87
C GLN A 679 -8.27 35.55 -10.37
N ASP A 680 -6.97 35.58 -10.01
CA ASP A 680 -6.44 35.36 -8.66
C ASP A 680 -6.42 33.90 -8.16
N SER A 681 -6.71 32.92 -9.03
CA SER A 681 -6.39 31.53 -8.72
C SER A 681 -4.87 31.31 -8.71
N ILE A 682 -4.39 30.59 -7.69
CA ILE A 682 -2.96 30.25 -7.51
C ILE A 682 -2.44 29.44 -8.72
N ALA A 683 -3.29 28.61 -9.31
CA ALA A 683 -2.94 27.77 -10.45
C ALA A 683 -3.00 28.50 -11.81
N GLY A 684 -3.63 29.68 -11.89
CA GLY A 684 -3.82 30.43 -13.13
C GLY A 684 -2.51 30.72 -13.90
N PRO A 685 -1.48 31.28 -13.24
CA PRO A 685 -0.17 31.49 -13.85
C PRO A 685 0.48 30.20 -14.39
N THR A 686 0.37 29.10 -13.65
CA THR A 686 0.96 27.80 -14.00
C THR A 686 0.32 27.23 -15.28
N PHE A 687 -1.00 27.34 -15.43
CA PHE A 687 -1.69 26.90 -16.65
C PHE A 687 -1.45 27.80 -17.86
N TRP A 688 -1.15 29.08 -17.62
CA TRP A 688 -0.92 30.05 -18.67
C TRP A 688 0.46 29.90 -19.32
N ASN A 689 1.46 29.49 -18.54
CA ASN A 689 2.84 29.36 -19.01
C ASN A 689 3.00 28.39 -20.21
N PRO A 690 2.41 27.17 -20.25
CA PRO A 690 2.47 26.30 -21.44
C PRO A 690 1.84 26.90 -22.70
N ILE A 691 0.77 27.70 -22.54
CA ILE A 691 0.12 28.38 -23.66
C ILE A 691 1.09 29.42 -24.23
N LEU A 692 1.69 30.26 -23.38
CA LEU A 692 2.69 31.23 -23.79
C LEU A 692 3.99 30.62 -24.33
N ASP A 693 4.41 29.46 -23.84
CA ASP A 693 5.59 28.76 -24.34
C ASP A 693 5.44 28.41 -25.84
N SER A 694 4.21 28.15 -26.30
CA SER A 694 3.93 27.97 -27.74
C SER A 694 4.18 29.22 -28.58
N LEU A 695 4.06 30.43 -28.01
CA LEU A 695 4.44 31.69 -28.65
C LEU A 695 5.97 31.84 -28.64
N LEU A 696 6.61 31.59 -27.50
CA LEU A 696 8.06 31.70 -27.36
C LEU A 696 8.80 30.79 -28.34
N ARG A 697 8.34 29.56 -28.53
CA ARG A 697 8.90 28.62 -29.53
C ARG A 697 8.87 29.18 -30.95
N LYS A 698 7.77 29.83 -31.35
CA LYS A 698 7.66 30.47 -32.68
C LYS A 698 8.57 31.68 -32.81
N LEU A 699 8.76 32.42 -31.73
CA LEU A 699 9.62 33.60 -31.74
C LEU A 699 11.12 33.26 -31.86
N ARG A 700 11.54 32.02 -31.55
CA ARG A 700 12.92 31.54 -31.76
C ARG A 700 13.36 31.53 -33.22
N GLU A 701 12.42 31.53 -34.17
CA GLU A 701 12.72 31.58 -35.61
C GLU A 701 13.09 32.99 -36.11
N PHE A 702 12.96 34.01 -35.25
CA PHE A 702 13.25 35.41 -35.57
C PHE A 702 14.52 35.87 -34.86
N TYR A 703 15.17 36.93 -35.37
CA TYR A 703 16.36 37.51 -34.75
C TYR A 703 15.98 38.46 -33.58
N VAL A 704 15.20 37.94 -32.65
CA VAL A 704 14.75 38.62 -31.43
C VAL A 704 14.93 37.71 -30.23
N TYR A 705 15.43 38.28 -29.13
CA TYR A 705 15.31 37.67 -27.82
C TYR A 705 13.89 37.86 -27.31
N ALA A 706 13.23 36.78 -26.93
CA ALA A 706 11.88 36.80 -26.40
C ALA A 706 11.85 36.18 -25.00
N GLN A 707 11.23 36.89 -24.06
CA GLN A 707 10.96 36.39 -22.72
C GLN A 707 9.50 36.67 -22.36
N ALA A 708 8.86 35.72 -21.70
CA ALA A 708 7.50 35.92 -21.20
C ALA A 708 7.40 35.45 -19.75
N PHE A 709 6.54 36.11 -18.98
CA PHE A 709 6.22 35.73 -17.61
C PHE A 709 4.80 36.16 -17.29
N VAL A 710 3.95 35.19 -16.96
CA VAL A 710 2.51 35.39 -16.74
C VAL A 710 1.91 36.22 -17.89
N ASN A 711 1.45 37.44 -17.69
CA ASN A 711 0.77 38.20 -18.74
C ASN A 711 1.70 39.11 -19.56
N ASP A 712 2.98 39.19 -19.23
CA ASP A 712 3.93 40.11 -19.85
C ASP A 712 4.84 39.37 -20.84
N VAL A 713 5.04 39.94 -22.02
CA VAL A 713 5.96 39.46 -23.06
C VAL A 713 6.92 40.59 -23.43
N VAL A 714 8.21 40.30 -23.41
CA VAL A 714 9.31 41.22 -23.74
C VAL A 714 10.02 40.71 -24.98
N LEU A 715 10.16 41.59 -25.97
CA LEU A 715 10.96 41.35 -27.16
C LEU A 715 12.14 42.32 -27.15
N MET A 716 13.34 41.80 -27.43
CA MET A 716 14.56 42.58 -27.53
C MET A 716 15.30 42.20 -28.80
N SER A 717 15.69 43.20 -29.59
CA SER A 717 16.50 43.00 -30.80
C SER A 717 17.67 43.97 -30.78
N SER A 718 18.76 43.58 -31.44
CA SER A 718 19.98 44.38 -31.58
C SER A 718 20.39 44.42 -33.05
N GLY A 719 20.75 45.60 -33.56
CA GLY A 719 21.09 45.80 -34.96
C GLY A 719 21.96 47.04 -35.16
N GLN A 720 22.66 47.10 -36.29
CA GLN A 720 23.62 48.17 -36.60
C GLN A 720 22.95 49.45 -37.13
N SER A 721 21.71 49.35 -37.63
CA SER A 721 20.89 50.47 -38.10
C SER A 721 19.45 50.37 -37.58
N THR A 722 18.77 51.52 -37.53
CA THR A 722 17.36 51.62 -37.12
C THR A 722 16.45 50.82 -38.05
N GLN A 723 16.72 50.82 -39.36
CA GLN A 723 15.90 50.12 -40.36
C GLN A 723 15.92 48.59 -40.18
N VAL A 724 17.09 48.02 -39.81
CA VAL A 724 17.20 46.58 -39.53
C VAL A 724 16.42 46.23 -38.26
N LEU A 725 16.52 47.05 -37.22
CA LEU A 725 15.78 46.85 -35.97
C LEU A 725 14.26 46.92 -36.18
N GLU A 726 13.78 47.89 -36.95
CA GLU A 726 12.35 48.00 -37.32
C GLU A 726 11.87 46.73 -38.03
N ALA A 727 12.60 46.28 -39.05
CA ALA A 727 12.22 45.10 -39.83
C ALA A 727 12.17 43.82 -38.98
N GLU A 728 13.14 43.59 -38.09
CA GLU A 728 13.15 42.41 -37.22
C GLU A 728 12.00 42.43 -36.19
N VAL A 729 11.81 43.58 -35.54
CA VAL A 729 10.78 43.72 -34.49
C VAL A 729 9.38 43.65 -35.09
N ASP A 730 9.15 44.28 -36.24
CA ASP A 730 7.84 44.24 -36.90
C ASP A 730 7.48 42.81 -37.37
N ARG A 731 8.45 42.02 -37.87
CA ARG A 731 8.23 40.60 -38.20
C ARG A 731 7.84 39.77 -36.98
N ALA A 732 8.52 39.96 -35.86
CA ALA A 732 8.19 39.30 -34.60
C ALA A 732 6.80 39.70 -34.09
N LEU A 733 6.43 40.99 -34.18
CA LEU A 733 5.12 41.49 -33.77
C LEU A 733 3.97 40.96 -34.64
N ILE A 734 4.20 40.74 -35.94
CA ILE A 734 3.24 40.05 -36.82
C ILE A 734 3.01 38.61 -36.35
N CYS A 735 4.07 37.88 -36.00
CA CYS A 735 3.98 36.52 -35.45
C CYS A 735 3.16 36.49 -34.15
N VAL A 736 3.44 37.43 -33.23
CA VAL A 736 2.70 37.60 -31.96
C VAL A 736 1.22 37.87 -32.21
N SER A 737 0.90 38.76 -33.16
CA SER A 737 -0.49 39.10 -33.50
C SER A 737 -1.24 37.90 -34.08
N ASN A 738 -0.62 37.17 -35.02
CA ASN A 738 -1.20 35.98 -35.65
C ASN A 738 -1.41 34.85 -34.63
N TRP A 739 -0.43 34.63 -33.73
CA TRP A 739 -0.56 33.65 -32.66
C TRP A 739 -1.68 34.04 -31.68
N GLY A 740 -1.79 35.33 -31.34
CA GLY A 740 -2.87 35.84 -30.49
C GLY A 740 -4.25 35.58 -31.10
N GLY A 741 -4.41 35.87 -32.39
CA GLY A 741 -5.65 35.59 -33.13
C GLY A 741 -6.04 34.10 -33.10
N LYS A 742 -5.08 33.20 -33.35
CA LYS A 742 -5.31 31.74 -33.30
C LYS A 742 -5.71 31.25 -31.91
N ASN A 743 -5.09 31.79 -30.86
CA ASN A 743 -5.33 31.36 -29.48
C ASN A 743 -6.42 32.17 -28.75
N LYS A 744 -7.16 33.05 -29.47
CA LYS A 744 -8.18 33.95 -28.92
C LYS A 744 -7.64 34.88 -27.81
N VAL A 745 -6.34 35.21 -27.87
CA VAL A 745 -5.66 36.14 -26.96
C VAL A 745 -5.60 37.52 -27.59
N ARG A 746 -5.99 38.56 -26.84
CA ARG A 746 -5.94 39.95 -27.29
C ARG A 746 -4.84 40.71 -26.54
N PHE A 747 -3.84 41.18 -27.27
CA PHE A 747 -2.82 42.08 -26.71
C PHE A 747 -3.39 43.49 -26.54
N ALA A 748 -3.17 44.09 -25.38
CA ALA A 748 -3.59 45.45 -25.09
C ALA A 748 -2.68 46.45 -25.83
N LEU A 749 -3.05 46.82 -27.06
CA LEU A 749 -2.25 47.69 -27.94
C LEU A 749 -1.86 49.03 -27.31
N SER A 750 -2.66 49.55 -26.38
CA SER A 750 -2.38 50.79 -25.63
C SER A 750 -1.33 50.63 -24.51
N LYS A 751 -1.03 49.40 -24.09
CA LYS A 751 -0.05 49.08 -23.05
C LYS A 751 1.32 48.66 -23.59
N ILE A 752 1.43 48.46 -24.91
CA ILE A 752 2.69 48.16 -25.56
C ILE A 752 3.59 49.39 -25.46
N LYS A 753 4.78 49.21 -24.89
CA LYS A 753 5.81 50.23 -24.82
C LYS A 753 7.03 49.79 -25.63
N VAL A 754 7.63 50.74 -26.33
CA VAL A 754 8.87 50.54 -27.09
C VAL A 754 9.91 51.49 -26.51
N MET A 755 11.11 51.00 -26.23
CA MET A 755 12.21 51.81 -25.71
C MET A 755 13.48 51.45 -26.48
N VAL A 756 14.25 52.47 -26.84
CA VAL A 756 15.52 52.32 -27.55
C VAL A 756 16.65 52.47 -26.54
N LEU A 757 17.55 51.49 -26.50
CA LEU A 757 18.76 51.53 -25.72
C LEU A 757 19.95 51.75 -26.66
N THR A 758 20.64 52.87 -26.54
CA THR A 758 21.79 53.20 -27.39
C THR A 758 22.77 54.12 -26.68
N LYS A 759 24.06 53.91 -26.96
CA LYS A 759 25.16 54.81 -26.55
C LYS A 759 25.48 55.86 -27.62
N LYS A 760 24.84 55.80 -28.80
CA LYS A 760 25.05 56.76 -29.89
C LYS A 760 24.36 58.09 -29.57
N LEU A 761 25.07 59.21 -29.74
CA LEU A 761 24.52 60.56 -29.53
C LEU A 761 23.56 60.98 -30.65
N LYS A 762 23.73 60.43 -31.87
CA LYS A 762 22.85 60.66 -33.03
C LYS A 762 22.38 59.31 -33.56
N TYR A 763 21.06 59.12 -33.62
CA TYR A 763 20.40 57.96 -34.21
C TYR A 763 18.98 58.35 -34.62
N ASP A 764 18.42 57.65 -35.60
CA ASP A 764 17.03 57.82 -36.00
C ASP A 764 16.13 56.99 -35.08
N ASN A 765 14.99 57.56 -34.68
CA ASN A 765 14.01 56.88 -33.84
C ASN A 765 13.26 55.80 -34.65
N PRO A 766 13.26 54.53 -34.19
CA PRO A 766 12.55 53.47 -34.88
C PRO A 766 11.03 53.67 -34.82
N VAL A 767 10.37 53.41 -35.93
CA VAL A 767 8.92 53.41 -36.10
C VAL A 767 8.41 51.97 -36.02
N VAL A 768 8.13 51.51 -34.81
CA VAL A 768 7.60 50.16 -34.57
C VAL A 768 6.07 50.15 -34.70
N CYS A 769 5.55 49.19 -35.46
CA CYS A 769 4.12 49.06 -35.73
C CYS A 769 3.58 47.69 -35.27
N MET A 770 2.44 47.71 -34.58
CA MET A 770 1.65 46.48 -34.35
C MET A 770 0.22 46.73 -34.79
N ASN A 771 -0.31 45.85 -35.66
CA ASN A 771 -1.65 45.98 -36.23
C ASN A 771 -1.90 47.37 -36.86
N GLN A 772 -0.93 47.85 -37.66
CA GLN A 772 -0.96 49.15 -38.34
C GLN A 772 -0.99 50.38 -37.41
N GLN A 773 -0.83 50.21 -36.09
CA GLN A 773 -0.70 51.30 -35.13
C GLN A 773 0.76 51.54 -34.75
N LYS A 774 1.26 52.74 -35.03
CA LYS A 774 2.59 53.20 -34.59
C LYS A 774 2.64 53.30 -33.07
N LYS A 775 3.73 52.82 -32.47
CA LYS A 775 3.95 52.91 -31.02
C LYS A 775 4.93 54.04 -30.69
N SER A 776 4.57 54.86 -29.71
CA SER A 776 5.44 55.92 -29.22
C SER A 776 6.61 55.34 -28.44
N LEU A 777 7.79 55.92 -28.61
CA LEU A 777 8.95 55.59 -27.80
C LEU A 777 8.75 56.08 -26.37
N ALA A 778 9.11 55.23 -25.41
CA ALA A 778 9.05 55.49 -23.99
C ALA A 778 10.47 55.60 -23.43
N ASP A 779 10.66 56.55 -22.52
CA ASP A 779 11.92 56.71 -21.77
C ASP A 779 12.02 55.74 -20.60
N GLU A 780 10.90 55.13 -20.19
CA GLU A 780 10.81 54.17 -19.10
C GLU A 780 9.80 53.04 -19.40
N ILE A 781 10.23 51.80 -19.17
CA ILE A 781 9.39 50.59 -19.26
C ILE A 781 9.37 49.88 -17.91
N LYS A 782 8.20 49.35 -17.54
CA LYS A 782 8.03 48.54 -16.34
C LYS A 782 7.89 47.08 -16.73
N ILE A 783 8.79 46.23 -16.24
CA ILE A 783 8.83 44.78 -16.50
C ILE A 783 8.87 44.10 -15.13
N LEU A 784 7.93 43.19 -14.85
CA LEU A 784 7.88 42.42 -13.60
C LEU A 784 7.94 43.28 -12.32
N GLY A 785 7.31 44.44 -12.34
CA GLY A 785 7.31 45.35 -11.19
C GLY A 785 8.55 46.27 -11.10
N ARG A 786 9.57 46.04 -11.92
CA ARG A 786 10.81 46.84 -11.97
C ARG A 786 10.73 47.87 -13.08
N THR A 787 11.12 49.10 -12.80
CA THR A 787 11.13 50.19 -13.79
C THR A 787 12.54 50.35 -14.35
N ILE A 788 12.67 50.23 -15.66
CA ILE A 788 13.92 50.37 -16.41
C ILE A 788 13.81 51.64 -17.23
N ASP A 789 14.72 52.59 -17.02
CA ASP A 789 14.85 53.80 -17.84
C ASP A 789 15.81 53.57 -19.02
N LYS A 790 15.70 54.39 -20.07
CA LYS A 790 16.52 54.27 -21.29
C LYS A 790 18.04 54.39 -21.07
N ARG A 791 18.47 54.92 -19.92
CA ARG A 791 19.88 55.02 -19.53
C ARG A 791 20.32 53.87 -18.60
N LEU A 792 19.42 52.92 -18.30
CA LEU A 792 19.62 51.78 -17.40
C LEU A 792 20.14 52.20 -16.02
N THR A 793 19.74 53.37 -15.53
CA THR A 793 20.17 53.90 -14.22
C THR A 793 19.38 53.32 -13.06
N PHE A 794 18.17 52.81 -13.30
CA PHE A 794 17.21 52.31 -12.31
C PHE A 794 16.80 53.34 -11.23
N ILE A 795 17.20 54.61 -11.38
CA ILE A 795 16.89 55.71 -10.45
C ILE A 795 15.37 55.85 -10.25
N PRO A 796 14.51 55.80 -11.30
CA PRO A 796 13.07 55.88 -11.11
C PRO A 796 12.51 54.73 -10.27
N HIS A 797 13.06 53.51 -10.42
CA HIS A 797 12.63 52.35 -9.64
C HIS A 797 12.99 52.50 -8.16
N VAL A 798 14.24 52.86 -7.87
CA VAL A 798 14.71 53.08 -6.49
C VAL A 798 13.91 54.19 -5.82
N THR A 799 13.68 55.29 -6.52
CA THR A 799 12.86 56.42 -6.02
C THR A 799 11.44 55.96 -5.68
N GLN A 800 10.82 55.14 -6.54
CA GLN A 800 9.49 54.60 -6.29
C GLN A 800 9.46 53.61 -5.12
N ALA A 801 10.48 52.77 -4.97
CA ALA A 801 10.62 51.84 -3.85
C ALA A 801 10.78 52.60 -2.52
N CYS A 802 11.66 53.61 -2.47
CA CYS A 802 11.85 54.48 -1.31
C CYS A 802 10.54 55.19 -0.93
N LYS A 803 9.78 55.67 -1.91
CA LYS A 803 8.46 56.30 -1.66
C LYS A 803 7.44 55.32 -1.07
N LYS A 804 7.39 54.07 -1.57
CA LYS A 804 6.54 53.02 -0.99
C LYS A 804 6.94 52.66 0.43
N ALA A 805 8.24 52.47 0.68
CA ALA A 805 8.77 52.18 2.02
C ALA A 805 8.46 53.32 2.99
N THR A 806 8.63 54.57 2.57
CA THR A 806 8.26 55.77 3.36
C THR A 806 6.77 55.78 3.71
N ASN A 807 5.90 55.39 2.78
CA ASN A 807 4.45 55.34 3.03
C ASN A 807 4.09 54.21 4.00
N ILE A 808 4.71 53.03 3.87
CA ILE A 808 4.53 51.91 4.82
C ILE A 808 5.00 52.32 6.20
N TYR A 809 6.19 52.92 6.31
CA TYR A 809 6.71 53.48 7.56
C TYR A 809 5.73 54.49 8.18
N LYS A 810 5.16 55.41 7.39
CA LYS A 810 4.14 56.37 7.87
C LYS A 810 2.85 55.70 8.36
N CYS A 811 2.47 54.55 7.80
CA CYS A 811 1.32 53.76 8.27
C CYS A 811 1.65 53.03 9.58
N ILE A 812 2.82 52.39 9.66
CA ILE A 812 3.29 51.71 10.87
C ILE A 812 3.47 52.71 12.02
N ALA A 813 4.08 53.87 11.77
CA ALA A 813 4.25 54.93 12.75
C ALA A 813 2.91 55.50 13.26
N ARG A 814 1.87 55.53 12.40
CA ARG A 814 0.50 55.89 12.80
C ARG A 814 -0.15 54.80 13.65
N ALA A 815 -0.01 53.53 13.27
CA ALA A 815 -0.53 52.40 14.03
C ALA A 815 0.14 52.29 15.41
N ALA A 816 1.46 52.48 15.49
CA ALA A 816 2.24 52.46 16.73
C ALA A 816 1.89 53.62 17.69
N ARG A 817 1.41 54.76 17.17
CA ARG A 817 0.87 55.85 18.01
C ARG A 817 -0.48 55.51 18.62
N VAL A 818 -1.30 54.69 17.96
CA VAL A 818 -2.59 54.23 18.50
C VAL A 818 -2.36 53.26 19.66
N THR A 819 -1.35 52.40 19.61
CA THR A 819 -1.01 51.47 20.70
C THR A 819 -0.43 52.12 21.95
N LYS A 820 0.21 53.30 21.86
CA LYS A 820 0.68 54.04 23.04
C LYS A 820 -0.46 54.61 23.90
N ASN A 821 -1.61 54.92 23.31
CA ASN A 821 -2.77 55.40 24.06
C ASN A 821 -3.54 54.28 24.80
N PHE A 822 -3.20 53.00 24.58
CA PHE A 822 -3.81 51.85 25.27
C PHE A 822 -2.97 51.34 26.46
N GLN A 823 -1.81 51.95 26.77
CA GLN A 823 -0.96 51.56 27.90
C GLN A 823 -1.03 52.50 29.11
N GLU A 824 -1.92 53.50 29.10
CA GLU A 824 -2.11 54.46 30.24
C GLU A 824 -3.48 54.36 30.93
N GLU A 825 -4.16 53.20 30.93
CA GLU A 825 -5.31 52.98 31.84
C GLU A 825 -4.96 51.92 32.91
N GLU A 826 -4.77 52.39 34.15
CA GLU A 826 -4.69 51.58 35.37
C GLU A 826 -6.04 50.93 35.73
N PRO A 827 -6.05 49.77 36.44
CA PRO A 827 -7.25 49.01 36.72
C PRO A 827 -7.97 49.52 37.97
N GLY A 828 -9.09 50.22 37.82
CA GLY A 828 -9.92 50.54 38.98
C GLY A 828 -11.10 51.48 38.77
N ARG A 829 -12.18 51.01 38.13
CA ARG A 829 -13.58 51.22 38.56
C ARG A 829 -14.56 50.67 37.53
N VAL A 830 -15.34 49.69 37.96
CA VAL A 830 -16.56 49.26 37.28
C VAL A 830 -17.66 50.28 37.58
N THR A 831 -17.99 51.11 36.59
CA THR A 831 -19.29 51.78 36.40
C THR A 831 -19.36 52.05 34.90
N GLY A 832 -20.18 51.36 34.12
CA GLY A 832 -21.59 51.71 33.95
C GLY A 832 -21.74 52.64 32.75
N GLU A 833 -22.43 52.15 31.71
CA GLU A 833 -23.17 52.88 30.66
C GLU A 833 -22.81 52.52 29.21
N MET A 834 -23.82 51.93 28.55
CA MET A 834 -24.03 51.93 27.11
C MET A 834 -23.83 53.34 26.53
N HIS A 835 -23.19 53.47 25.36
CA HIS A 835 -23.69 54.35 24.30
C HIS A 835 -23.20 54.00 22.89
N ARG A 836 -24.20 53.69 22.05
CA ARG A 836 -24.43 54.01 20.64
C ARG A 836 -23.24 54.44 19.75
N GLY A 837 -23.19 53.76 18.60
CA GLY A 837 -22.29 53.95 17.46
C GLY A 837 -22.14 55.35 16.87
N LYS A 838 -21.20 55.45 15.93
CA LYS A 838 -21.36 56.25 14.71
C LYS A 838 -20.33 55.82 13.65
N HIS A 839 -20.85 55.60 12.46
CA HIS A 839 -20.15 55.57 11.19
C HIS A 839 -19.06 56.64 11.05
N ARG A 840 -17.92 56.24 10.48
CA ARG A 840 -17.41 56.84 9.25
C ARG A 840 -16.48 55.89 8.53
#